data_AF-K1LAR5-F1
#
_entry.id   AF-K1LAR5-F1
#
_cell.length_a   1.000
_cell.length_b   1.000
_cell.length_c   1.000
_cell.angle_alpha   90.00
_cell.angle_beta   90.00
_cell.angle_gamma   90.00
#
_symmetry.space_group_name_H-M   'P 1'
#
loop_
_entity.id
_entity.type
_entity.pdbx_description
1 polymer ?
#
loop_
_entity_poly.entity_id
_entity_poly.type
_entity_poly.pdbx_seq_one_letter_code
_entity_poly.pdbx_strand_id
1 'polypeptide(L)'
;MIQFDLRALENFKIRNFQASLRHTIFFIGLIRSISIHLHSPALKLAYLRLFQQALIIFFLPEPICNFTQVKKIRIMYRIMNLKIFAFVVLWGLSSLTVYGQMTVTDHRDAAFTEFGYRQGTAYRTASGKPGPSYWQNGADYMMEVTLDEENHVIKGSVTITYKNNSPENLDYLWLLLEQNRFTPESRGTLTTPVQGDRYSGDIDGGFSISNVKAQVVGKNKPVSSEYLISDTRMQVTPAEPIPANGGQATVSMDFEFKIPERGMDRMGRLDVEDGTIYSIAQWYPKVAVFDDVTGWNTDPYLGAGEFYLGYGDFEYKVTVPYDHIVVGSGELMNPNQVLTREQQRRMKEASESDERVYIISPEEITDYANTRPKQEGMLTWHFKINNSRDVAFASSKAFIWDAARINLPSGKKAMAQSAYSKESDGQDAWGRSTEYSKASVEHYSEMWYEYPYPVAVNVASNVAGMEYPGLNFCGYRAKGQSLWGVTDHEFGHNWFPMIVGTNERRHAWMDEGFNTFINYYSYLAFNDGEYTNNLKQTRRYTGWLTNPDREPTATHPDRTQSNNLGMVAYYKPALGMIMLREYILGPERFDKAFRSYIKTWAYKHPQPTDFFNHMENVSGENLDWFWKGWFYSNANIDLAINGVYPYGSNYVVSLSNHGELPMPVLLEITYEDGEKERKMLPVEIWFKGNQWNHLLRADKKVVAVEIDPDKVITDINSGNDKWPSDLYK
;
A
#
# COMPACT_ATOMS: atom_id res chain seq x y z
N MET A 1 -56.93 -1.93 83.17
CA MET A 1 -58.00 -0.97 82.87
C MET A 1 -57.78 -0.51 81.45
N ILE A 2 -58.72 -0.86 80.58
CA ILE A 2 -58.71 -0.64 79.13
C ILE A 2 -59.13 0.80 78.89
N GLN A 3 -58.41 1.54 78.04
CA GLN A 3 -59.04 2.53 77.17
C GLN A 3 -58.34 2.53 75.81
N PHE A 4 -59.12 2.13 74.80
CA PHE A 4 -58.84 2.20 73.38
C PHE A 4 -58.81 3.66 72.91
N ASP A 5 -57.83 4.04 72.07
CA ASP A 5 -57.88 5.25 71.25
C ASP A 5 -58.27 4.88 69.80
N LEU A 6 -59.38 5.43 69.36
CA LEU A 6 -60.05 5.21 68.08
C LEU A 6 -59.36 5.89 66.87
N ARG A 7 -58.20 6.55 67.06
CA ARG A 7 -57.46 7.21 65.96
C ARG A 7 -56.64 6.27 65.06
N ALA A 8 -56.46 5.00 65.42
CA ALA A 8 -55.72 4.02 64.61
C ALA A 8 -56.55 3.44 63.44
N LEU A 9 -57.88 3.43 63.52
CA LEU A 9 -58.75 2.77 62.53
C LEU A 9 -59.02 3.63 61.27
N GLU A 10 -59.00 4.96 61.38
CA GLU A 10 -59.18 5.83 60.20
C GLU A 10 -57.90 5.91 59.33
N ASN A 11 -56.72 5.90 59.94
CA ASN A 11 -55.45 5.93 59.21
C ASN A 11 -55.14 4.62 58.46
N PHE A 12 -55.68 3.48 58.90
CA PHE A 12 -55.48 2.19 58.24
C PHE A 12 -56.37 2.02 56.99
N LYS A 13 -57.59 2.58 56.99
CA LYS A 13 -58.49 2.52 55.83
C LYS A 13 -58.05 3.44 54.68
N ILE A 14 -57.48 4.62 54.98
CA ILE A 14 -57.01 5.57 53.96
C ILE A 14 -55.71 5.08 53.28
N ARG A 15 -54.78 4.47 54.03
CA ARG A 15 -53.55 3.89 53.47
C ARG A 15 -53.81 2.69 52.54
N ASN A 16 -54.78 1.83 52.87
CA ASN A 16 -55.12 0.68 52.03
C ASN A 16 -55.89 1.05 50.75
N PHE A 17 -56.72 2.11 50.79
CA PHE A 17 -57.39 2.61 49.58
C PHE A 17 -56.41 3.28 48.60
N GLN A 18 -55.43 4.04 49.11
CA GLN A 18 -54.37 4.64 48.28
C GLN A 18 -53.37 3.61 47.73
N ALA A 19 -53.09 2.53 48.48
CA ALA A 19 -52.25 1.42 47.99
C ALA A 19 -52.95 0.61 46.88
N SER A 20 -54.26 0.37 47.01
CA SER A 20 -55.06 -0.31 45.99
C SER A 20 -55.14 0.51 44.69
N LEU A 21 -55.37 1.83 44.80
CA LEU A 21 -55.45 2.72 43.63
C LEU A 21 -54.10 2.85 42.90
N ARG A 22 -52.97 2.87 43.62
CA ARG A 22 -51.62 2.88 43.01
C ARG A 22 -51.28 1.58 42.27
N HIS A 23 -51.71 0.43 42.79
CA HIS A 23 -51.52 -0.86 42.10
C HIS A 23 -52.40 -0.97 40.86
N THR A 24 -53.65 -0.49 40.90
CA THR A 24 -54.53 -0.48 39.72
C THR A 24 -54.01 0.45 38.61
N ILE A 25 -53.50 1.63 38.95
CA ILE A 25 -52.90 2.57 37.99
C ILE A 25 -51.59 2.01 37.40
N PHE A 26 -50.75 1.36 38.21
CA PHE A 26 -49.53 0.69 37.75
C PHE A 26 -49.84 -0.46 36.78
N PHE A 27 -50.87 -1.27 37.08
CA PHE A 27 -51.31 -2.36 36.19
C PHE A 27 -51.95 -1.86 34.89
N ILE A 28 -52.73 -0.78 34.92
CA ILE A 28 -53.28 -0.16 33.70
C ILE A 28 -52.16 0.42 32.80
N GLY A 29 -51.10 0.99 33.41
CA GLY A 29 -49.91 1.45 32.68
C GLY A 29 -49.14 0.30 32.02
N LEU A 30 -48.95 -0.81 32.73
CA LEU A 30 -48.29 -2.01 32.21
C LEU A 30 -49.08 -2.64 31.05
N ILE A 31 -50.42 -2.62 31.11
CA ILE A 31 -51.31 -3.13 30.05
C ILE A 31 -51.23 -2.29 28.78
N ARG A 32 -51.13 -0.95 28.89
CA ARG A 32 -50.90 -0.08 27.73
C ARG A 32 -49.55 -0.37 27.07
N SER A 33 -48.49 -0.58 27.87
CA SER A 33 -47.16 -0.88 27.33
C SER A 33 -47.09 -2.23 26.61
N ILE A 34 -47.74 -3.26 27.14
CA ILE A 34 -47.70 -4.62 26.57
C ILE A 34 -48.61 -4.76 25.33
N SER A 35 -49.76 -4.08 25.31
CA SER A 35 -50.68 -4.12 24.15
C SER A 35 -50.13 -3.42 22.89
N ILE A 36 -49.22 -2.45 23.08
CA ILE A 36 -48.53 -1.75 21.97
C ILE A 36 -47.48 -2.64 21.29
N HIS A 37 -46.97 -3.69 21.95
CA HIS A 37 -45.88 -4.53 21.41
C HIS A 37 -46.33 -5.92 20.91
N LEU A 38 -47.61 -6.28 21.10
CA LEU A 38 -48.16 -7.55 20.60
C LEU A 38 -48.83 -7.38 19.23
N HIS A 39 -48.25 -8.00 18.20
CA HIS A 39 -48.72 -7.91 16.80
C HIS A 39 -49.79 -8.96 16.43
N SER A 40 -50.07 -9.95 17.29
CA SER A 40 -51.08 -11.00 17.03
C SER A 40 -52.40 -10.77 17.78
N PRO A 41 -53.56 -10.71 17.07
CA PRO A 41 -54.88 -10.54 17.68
C PRO A 41 -55.29 -11.67 18.63
N ALA A 42 -54.85 -12.90 18.35
CA ALA A 42 -55.17 -14.09 19.17
C ALA A 42 -54.51 -14.04 20.56
N LEU A 43 -53.27 -13.54 20.62
CA LEU A 43 -52.53 -13.35 21.88
C LEU A 43 -53.12 -12.23 22.74
N LYS A 44 -53.59 -11.14 22.12
CA LYS A 44 -54.30 -10.06 22.83
C LYS A 44 -55.58 -10.57 23.50
N LEU A 45 -56.35 -11.42 22.81
CA LEU A 45 -57.60 -11.97 23.31
C LEU A 45 -57.39 -12.98 24.47
N ALA A 46 -56.33 -13.80 24.40
CA ALA A 46 -55.97 -14.75 25.45
C ALA A 46 -55.52 -14.03 26.74
N TYR A 47 -54.76 -12.95 26.62
CA TYR A 47 -54.26 -12.17 27.75
C TYR A 47 -55.39 -11.40 28.47
N LEU A 48 -56.34 -10.83 27.71
CA LEU A 48 -57.54 -10.19 28.26
C LEU A 48 -58.44 -11.17 29.04
N ARG A 49 -58.56 -12.42 28.58
CA ARG A 49 -59.33 -13.46 29.30
C ARG A 49 -58.66 -13.90 30.61
N LEU A 50 -57.34 -14.03 30.63
CA LEU A 50 -56.57 -14.34 31.85
C LEU A 50 -56.64 -13.21 32.87
N PHE A 51 -56.62 -11.96 32.41
CA PHE A 51 -56.76 -10.78 33.27
C PHE A 51 -58.17 -10.67 33.88
N GLN A 52 -59.22 -10.94 33.10
CA GLN A 52 -60.60 -11.02 33.60
C GLN A 52 -60.76 -12.09 34.69
N GLN A 53 -60.10 -13.24 34.55
CA GLN A 53 -60.12 -14.30 35.56
C GLN A 53 -59.36 -13.92 36.83
N ALA A 54 -58.26 -13.16 36.73
CA ALA A 54 -57.47 -12.71 37.88
C ALA A 54 -58.21 -11.62 38.70
N LEU A 55 -58.97 -10.74 38.04
CA LEU A 55 -59.73 -9.68 38.71
C LEU A 55 -60.92 -10.20 39.53
N ILE A 56 -61.54 -11.31 39.10
CA ILE A 56 -62.65 -11.97 39.80
C ILE A 56 -62.20 -12.56 41.14
N ILE A 57 -60.91 -12.92 41.27
CA ILE A 57 -60.35 -13.54 42.49
C ILE A 57 -59.98 -12.50 43.55
N PHE A 58 -59.66 -11.26 43.17
CA PHE A 58 -59.22 -10.20 44.09
C PHE A 58 -60.35 -9.45 44.81
N PHE A 59 -61.60 -9.55 44.33
CA PHE A 59 -62.72 -8.72 44.80
C PHE A 59 -63.88 -9.48 45.45
N LEU A 60 -63.75 -10.77 45.74
CA LEU A 60 -64.80 -11.51 46.46
C LEU A 60 -64.64 -11.35 47.98
N PRO A 61 -65.66 -10.85 48.71
CA PRO A 61 -65.68 -10.94 50.16
C PRO A 61 -65.97 -12.39 50.56
N GLU A 62 -65.16 -12.96 51.46
CA GLU A 62 -65.43 -14.30 52.01
C GLU A 62 -66.81 -14.35 52.66
N PRO A 63 -67.55 -15.46 52.45
CA PRO A 63 -67.79 -16.30 53.63
C PRO A 63 -67.76 -17.81 53.35
N ILE A 64 -67.31 -18.54 54.40
CA ILE A 64 -67.81 -19.84 54.87
C ILE A 64 -68.12 -20.91 53.80
N CYS A 65 -67.24 -21.89 53.57
CA CYS A 65 -67.51 -23.34 53.80
C CYS A 65 -66.45 -24.32 53.22
N ASN A 66 -66.29 -25.43 53.95
CA ASN A 66 -65.86 -26.79 53.58
C ASN A 66 -64.39 -27.14 53.21
N PHE A 67 -63.82 -27.99 54.08
CA PHE A 67 -62.43 -28.47 54.15
C PHE A 67 -62.00 -29.44 53.01
N THR A 68 -62.88 -29.79 52.09
CA THR A 68 -62.58 -30.73 50.97
C THR A 68 -62.29 -30.04 49.63
N GLN A 69 -62.74 -28.79 49.43
CA GLN A 69 -62.37 -27.98 48.25
C GLN A 69 -60.98 -27.35 48.39
N VAL A 70 -60.57 -27.01 49.62
CA VAL A 70 -59.26 -26.40 49.90
C VAL A 70 -58.09 -27.35 49.62
N LYS A 71 -58.26 -28.68 49.76
CA LYS A 71 -57.21 -29.67 49.43
C LYS A 71 -57.00 -29.82 47.91
N LYS A 72 -58.06 -29.81 47.09
CA LYS A 72 -57.94 -29.80 45.62
C LYS A 72 -57.36 -28.48 45.11
N ILE A 73 -57.77 -27.36 45.68
CA ILE A 73 -57.22 -26.04 45.35
C ILE A 73 -55.75 -25.93 45.77
N ARG A 74 -55.33 -26.47 46.92
CA ARG A 74 -53.90 -26.50 47.34
C ARG A 74 -53.03 -27.42 46.48
N ILE A 75 -53.55 -28.52 45.96
CA ILE A 75 -52.82 -29.42 45.05
C ILE A 75 -52.73 -28.81 43.65
N MET A 76 -53.81 -28.18 43.15
CA MET A 76 -53.77 -27.37 41.94
C MET A 76 -52.83 -26.17 42.10
N TYR A 77 -52.82 -25.48 43.23
CA TYR A 77 -51.87 -24.39 43.53
C TYR A 77 -50.43 -24.90 43.62
N ARG A 78 -50.18 -26.11 44.15
CA ARG A 78 -48.82 -26.69 44.17
C ARG A 78 -48.35 -27.14 42.79
N ILE A 79 -49.23 -27.69 41.94
CA ILE A 79 -48.88 -28.09 40.58
C ILE A 79 -48.78 -26.86 39.65
N MET A 80 -49.64 -25.87 39.86
CA MET A 80 -49.60 -24.58 39.14
C MET A 80 -48.42 -23.73 39.61
N ASN A 81 -48.07 -23.72 40.90
CA ASN A 81 -46.81 -23.12 41.37
C ASN A 81 -45.59 -23.94 40.96
N LEU A 82 -45.63 -25.27 40.84
CA LEU A 82 -44.49 -26.01 40.29
C LEU A 82 -44.32 -25.75 38.79
N LYS A 83 -45.41 -25.61 38.04
CA LYS A 83 -45.36 -25.27 36.62
C LYS A 83 -45.02 -23.80 36.39
N ILE A 84 -45.49 -22.87 37.22
CA ILE A 84 -45.11 -21.45 37.18
C ILE A 84 -43.67 -21.28 37.68
N PHE A 85 -43.23 -22.02 38.70
CA PHE A 85 -41.84 -21.99 39.16
C PHE A 85 -40.92 -22.67 38.14
N ALA A 86 -41.33 -23.75 37.48
CA ALA A 86 -40.58 -24.33 36.35
C ALA A 86 -40.60 -23.41 35.12
N PHE A 87 -41.69 -22.67 34.86
CA PHE A 87 -41.77 -21.70 33.77
C PHE A 87 -41.00 -20.41 34.09
N VAL A 88 -40.92 -19.99 35.35
CA VAL A 88 -40.11 -18.84 35.84
C VAL A 88 -38.66 -19.22 36.03
N VAL A 89 -38.34 -20.50 36.26
CA VAL A 89 -36.96 -21.01 36.24
C VAL A 89 -36.51 -21.26 34.79
N LEU A 90 -37.36 -21.76 33.89
CA LEU A 90 -37.04 -21.82 32.46
C LEU A 90 -37.01 -20.44 31.80
N TRP A 91 -37.89 -19.50 32.18
CA TRP A 91 -37.81 -18.10 31.76
C TRP A 91 -36.71 -17.34 32.49
N GLY A 92 -36.37 -17.68 33.73
CA GLY A 92 -35.24 -17.12 34.47
C GLY A 92 -33.90 -17.59 33.91
N LEU A 93 -33.85 -18.82 33.39
CA LEU A 93 -32.70 -19.39 32.69
C LEU A 93 -32.64 -18.98 31.21
N SER A 94 -33.73 -18.47 30.62
CA SER A 94 -33.72 -17.84 29.28
C SER A 94 -33.77 -16.30 29.32
N SER A 95 -34.00 -15.71 30.50
CA SER A 95 -33.76 -14.31 30.85
C SER A 95 -32.45 -14.12 31.61
N LEU A 96 -31.63 -15.18 31.71
CA LEU A 96 -30.23 -15.07 31.32
C LEU A 96 -30.18 -14.81 29.80
N THR A 97 -30.83 -13.71 29.37
CA THR A 97 -30.23 -12.89 28.36
C THR A 97 -28.83 -12.68 28.88
N VAL A 98 -27.88 -13.40 28.27
CA VAL A 98 -26.98 -12.73 27.34
C VAL A 98 -27.12 -11.22 27.58
N TYR A 99 -26.50 -10.73 28.66
CA TYR A 99 -25.56 -9.67 28.43
C TYR A 99 -24.68 -10.28 27.36
N GLY A 100 -25.10 -10.08 26.11
CA GLY A 100 -24.16 -9.58 25.16
C GLY A 100 -23.61 -8.40 25.94
N GLN A 101 -22.47 -8.64 26.59
CA GLN A 101 -21.34 -7.88 26.14
C GLN A 101 -21.59 -7.70 24.62
N MET A 102 -22.18 -6.55 24.25
CA MET A 102 -21.32 -5.65 23.51
C MET A 102 -20.02 -5.72 24.29
N THR A 103 -19.16 -6.64 23.86
CA THR A 103 -17.78 -6.33 23.77
C THR A 103 -17.83 -5.01 23.02
N VAL A 104 -17.91 -3.90 23.77
CA VAL A 104 -17.01 -2.80 23.50
C VAL A 104 -15.71 -3.53 23.46
N THR A 105 -15.34 -3.98 22.25
CA THR A 105 -14.22 -4.87 22.08
C THR A 105 -13.13 -4.09 22.73
N ASP A 106 -12.59 -4.70 23.76
CA ASP A 106 -11.63 -4.02 24.55
C ASP A 106 -10.37 -3.91 23.70
N HIS A 107 -10.27 -2.86 22.89
CA HIS A 107 -9.13 -2.56 22.07
C HIS A 107 -7.95 -2.06 22.94
N ARG A 108 -8.13 -1.93 24.29
CA ARG A 108 -7.17 -1.34 25.27
C ARG A 108 -5.80 -2.00 25.19
N ASP A 109 -5.74 -3.32 25.27
CA ASP A 109 -4.46 -4.05 25.32
C ASP A 109 -3.96 -4.42 23.92
N ALA A 110 -4.87 -4.76 23.00
CA ALA A 110 -4.50 -5.25 21.68
C ALA A 110 -3.81 -4.18 20.81
N ALA A 111 -4.15 -2.90 20.95
CA ALA A 111 -3.54 -1.85 20.13
C ALA A 111 -2.08 -1.55 20.55
N PHE A 112 -1.75 -1.64 21.84
CA PHE A 112 -0.43 -1.28 22.38
C PHE A 112 0.46 -2.48 22.75
N THR A 113 0.05 -3.71 22.42
CA THR A 113 0.95 -4.87 22.50
C THR A 113 2.13 -4.71 21.55
N GLU A 114 3.28 -5.27 21.94
CA GLU A 114 4.42 -5.42 21.03
C GLU A 114 3.98 -5.99 19.68
N PHE A 115 4.44 -5.36 18.59
CA PHE A 115 4.10 -5.75 17.23
C PHE A 115 5.35 -6.14 16.43
N GLY A 116 5.21 -7.23 15.66
CA GLY A 116 6.26 -7.74 14.79
C GLY A 116 7.40 -8.47 15.51
N TYR A 117 8.37 -8.93 14.71
CA TYR A 117 9.59 -9.56 15.22
C TYR A 117 10.63 -8.48 15.54
N ARG A 118 10.58 -7.96 16.77
CA ARG A 118 11.53 -6.93 17.27
C ARG A 118 12.89 -7.49 17.67
N GLN A 119 13.08 -8.80 17.59
CA GLN A 119 14.34 -9.45 17.92
C GLN A 119 15.31 -9.32 16.73
N GLY A 120 16.54 -8.91 17.03
CA GLY A 120 17.61 -8.92 16.05
C GLY A 120 18.19 -10.33 15.87
N THR A 121 18.59 -10.64 14.65
CA THR A 121 19.43 -11.78 14.30
C THR A 121 20.84 -11.29 13.93
N ALA A 122 21.75 -12.24 13.66
CA ALA A 122 23.07 -11.90 13.11
C ALA A 122 22.97 -11.27 11.70
N TYR A 123 21.87 -11.53 10.96
CA TYR A 123 21.63 -11.02 9.62
C TYR A 123 20.90 -9.67 9.61
N ARG A 124 19.99 -9.43 10.57
CA ARG A 124 19.15 -8.21 10.64
C ARG A 124 19.01 -7.77 12.08
N THR A 125 19.45 -6.55 12.41
CA THR A 125 19.48 -6.07 13.79
C THR A 125 18.11 -5.58 14.27
N ALA A 126 17.88 -5.60 15.59
CA ALA A 126 16.70 -4.96 16.21
C ALA A 126 16.63 -3.44 15.97
N SER A 127 17.74 -2.82 15.54
CA SER A 127 17.78 -1.40 15.14
C SER A 127 17.28 -1.14 13.72
N GLY A 128 16.83 -2.17 13.00
CA GLY A 128 16.36 -2.08 11.61
C GLY A 128 17.47 -1.94 10.58
N LYS A 129 18.70 -2.32 10.94
CA LYS A 129 19.88 -2.27 10.05
C LYS A 129 20.33 -3.68 9.66
N PRO A 130 20.99 -3.85 8.50
CA PRO A 130 21.76 -5.05 8.21
C PRO A 130 22.68 -5.42 9.38
N GLY A 131 22.64 -6.68 9.79
CA GLY A 131 23.47 -7.23 10.85
C GLY A 131 24.90 -7.53 10.41
N PRO A 132 25.80 -7.86 11.36
CA PRO A 132 27.21 -8.13 11.07
C PRO A 132 27.43 -9.34 10.14
N SER A 133 26.44 -10.22 10.00
CA SER A 133 26.48 -11.38 9.11
C SER A 133 25.56 -11.23 7.90
N TYR A 134 24.95 -10.06 7.67
CA TYR A 134 24.11 -9.82 6.50
C TYR A 134 24.85 -10.18 5.21
N TRP A 135 24.16 -10.89 4.33
CA TRP A 135 24.68 -11.29 3.03
C TRP A 135 23.59 -11.10 1.98
N GLN A 136 24.02 -10.92 0.74
CA GLN A 136 23.16 -10.97 -0.43
C GLN A 136 23.97 -11.56 -1.58
N ASN A 137 23.32 -12.30 -2.45
CA ASN A 137 23.96 -12.83 -3.65
C ASN A 137 24.02 -11.76 -4.75
N GLY A 138 24.88 -11.97 -5.75
CA GLY A 138 25.03 -11.07 -6.90
C GLY A 138 24.85 -11.81 -8.21
N ALA A 139 24.38 -11.12 -9.24
CA ALA A 139 24.24 -11.67 -10.59
C ALA A 139 24.60 -10.61 -11.62
N ASP A 140 25.70 -10.81 -12.33
CA ASP A 140 26.12 -9.95 -13.45
C ASP A 140 25.63 -10.56 -14.77
N TYR A 141 25.24 -9.72 -15.72
CA TYR A 141 24.62 -10.14 -16.97
C TYR A 141 25.38 -9.57 -18.17
N MET A 142 25.73 -10.46 -19.09
CA MET A 142 26.12 -10.09 -20.45
C MET A 142 25.05 -10.59 -21.42
N MET A 143 24.50 -9.70 -22.24
CA MET A 143 23.40 -10.02 -23.14
C MET A 143 23.65 -9.50 -24.55
N GLU A 144 23.24 -10.27 -25.54
CA GLU A 144 23.17 -9.82 -26.93
C GLU A 144 21.82 -10.22 -27.49
N VAL A 145 21.07 -9.26 -28.04
CA VAL A 145 19.77 -9.48 -28.65
C VAL A 145 19.67 -8.90 -30.04
N THR A 146 18.79 -9.48 -30.85
CA THR A 146 18.39 -8.98 -32.16
C THR A 146 16.88 -8.82 -32.21
N LEU A 147 16.42 -7.66 -32.67
CA LEU A 147 15.03 -7.40 -33.01
C LEU A 147 14.76 -7.83 -34.46
N ASP A 148 13.86 -8.80 -34.61
CA ASP A 148 13.26 -9.18 -35.88
C ASP A 148 11.96 -8.37 -36.03
N GLU A 149 12.06 -7.20 -36.71
CA GLU A 149 10.95 -6.25 -36.87
C GLU A 149 9.78 -6.88 -37.62
N GLU A 150 10.06 -7.64 -38.69
CA GLU A 150 9.08 -8.28 -39.57
C GLU A 150 8.20 -9.28 -38.82
N ASN A 151 8.79 -10.08 -37.93
CA ASN A 151 8.06 -11.10 -37.17
C ASN A 151 7.68 -10.65 -35.75
N HIS A 152 8.09 -9.46 -35.33
CA HIS A 152 7.97 -8.95 -33.96
C HIS A 152 8.57 -9.91 -32.92
N VAL A 153 9.80 -10.36 -33.13
CA VAL A 153 10.47 -11.34 -32.26
C VAL A 153 11.78 -10.76 -31.71
N ILE A 154 12.06 -11.05 -30.43
CA ILE A 154 13.40 -10.88 -29.85
C ILE A 154 14.09 -12.24 -29.80
N LYS A 155 15.31 -12.30 -30.36
CA LYS A 155 16.22 -13.44 -30.23
C LYS A 155 17.44 -12.99 -29.47
N GLY A 156 17.86 -13.72 -28.45
CA GLY A 156 18.98 -13.31 -27.64
C GLY A 156 19.75 -14.45 -27.00
N SER A 157 20.93 -14.09 -26.50
CA SER A 157 21.73 -14.93 -25.63
C SER A 157 22.03 -14.17 -24.34
N VAL A 158 22.06 -14.89 -23.23
CA VAL A 158 22.45 -14.35 -21.92
C VAL A 158 23.54 -15.20 -21.31
N THR A 159 24.53 -14.54 -20.72
CA THR A 159 25.50 -15.14 -19.82
C THR A 159 25.40 -14.45 -18.47
N ILE A 160 25.06 -15.22 -17.44
CA ILE A 160 24.89 -14.78 -16.06
C ILE A 160 26.09 -15.26 -15.25
N THR A 161 26.80 -14.36 -14.59
CA THR A 161 27.79 -14.70 -13.57
C THR A 161 27.17 -14.53 -12.20
N TYR A 162 26.86 -15.64 -11.54
CA TYR A 162 26.25 -15.66 -10.22
C TYR A 162 27.30 -15.80 -9.13
N LYS A 163 27.18 -14.98 -8.08
CA LYS A 163 28.02 -15.04 -6.88
C LYS A 163 27.18 -15.42 -5.66
N ASN A 164 27.49 -16.58 -5.09
CA ASN A 164 26.87 -17.10 -3.88
C ASN A 164 27.62 -16.61 -2.64
N ASN A 165 27.15 -15.53 -2.02
CA ASN A 165 27.65 -15.04 -0.73
C ASN A 165 26.90 -15.66 0.47
N SER A 166 25.90 -16.50 0.22
CA SER A 166 25.16 -17.17 1.30
C SER A 166 26.06 -18.16 2.07
N PRO A 167 25.70 -18.52 3.31
CA PRO A 167 26.42 -19.52 4.10
C PRO A 167 26.19 -20.96 3.62
N GLU A 168 25.38 -21.16 2.58
CA GLU A 168 24.97 -22.48 2.07
C GLU A 168 25.59 -22.76 0.70
N ASN A 169 25.96 -24.02 0.46
CA ASN A 169 26.25 -24.48 -0.90
C ASN A 169 24.93 -24.57 -1.66
N LEU A 170 24.89 -24.10 -2.90
CA LEU A 170 23.67 -24.11 -3.71
C LEU A 170 23.76 -25.17 -4.80
N ASP A 171 22.91 -26.19 -4.70
CA ASP A 171 22.85 -27.28 -5.69
C ASP A 171 22.21 -26.85 -7.02
N TYR A 172 21.44 -25.75 -7.00
CA TYR A 172 20.72 -25.23 -8.15
C TYR A 172 20.50 -23.71 -8.02
N LEU A 173 20.18 -23.08 -9.15
CA LEU A 173 19.73 -21.70 -9.24
C LEU A 173 18.30 -21.65 -9.76
N TRP A 174 17.48 -20.75 -9.23
CA TRP A 174 16.19 -20.43 -9.82
C TRP A 174 16.28 -19.18 -10.68
N LEU A 175 15.69 -19.23 -11.87
CA LEU A 175 15.49 -18.13 -12.78
C LEU A 175 14.00 -17.84 -12.95
N LEU A 176 13.64 -16.58 -13.07
CA LEU A 176 12.34 -16.07 -13.45
C LEU A 176 12.26 -15.98 -14.97
N LEU A 177 11.20 -16.54 -15.54
CA LEU A 177 10.89 -16.61 -16.96
C LEU A 177 9.57 -15.87 -17.22
N GLU A 178 9.55 -14.55 -17.01
CA GLU A 178 8.31 -13.78 -16.98
C GLU A 178 7.51 -13.84 -18.29
N GLN A 179 8.17 -14.02 -19.44
CA GLN A 179 7.47 -14.19 -20.72
C GLN A 179 6.60 -15.45 -20.78
N ASN A 180 6.90 -16.49 -19.99
CA ASN A 180 6.05 -17.68 -19.95
C ASN A 180 4.65 -17.40 -19.39
N ARG A 181 4.45 -16.24 -18.76
CA ARG A 181 3.14 -15.74 -18.36
C ARG A 181 2.18 -15.64 -19.54
N PHE A 182 2.66 -15.40 -20.76
CA PHE A 182 1.84 -15.26 -21.96
C PHE A 182 1.49 -16.61 -22.61
N THR A 183 1.82 -17.74 -21.98
CA THR A 183 1.36 -19.06 -22.45
C THR A 183 -0.10 -19.31 -22.01
N PRO A 184 -0.91 -20.04 -22.81
CA PRO A 184 -2.32 -20.28 -22.48
C PRO A 184 -2.54 -21.02 -21.15
N GLU A 185 -1.59 -21.87 -20.78
CA GLU A 185 -1.64 -22.74 -19.60
C GLU A 185 -0.89 -22.15 -18.39
N SER A 186 -0.30 -20.96 -18.53
CA SER A 186 0.39 -20.31 -17.41
C SER A 186 -0.59 -20.04 -16.27
N ARG A 187 -0.10 -20.15 -15.03
CA ARG A 187 -0.92 -19.88 -13.83
C ARG A 187 -1.49 -18.47 -13.85
N GLY A 188 -0.70 -17.51 -14.32
CA GLY A 188 -1.17 -16.14 -14.43
C GLY A 188 -2.24 -15.97 -15.50
N THR A 189 -2.11 -16.62 -16.67
CA THR A 189 -3.14 -16.59 -17.72
C THR A 189 -4.44 -17.18 -17.21
N LEU A 190 -4.36 -18.35 -16.56
CA LEU A 190 -5.51 -19.05 -16.00
C LEU A 190 -6.18 -18.33 -14.83
N THR A 191 -5.50 -17.35 -14.21
CA THR A 191 -6.06 -16.52 -13.12
C THR A 191 -6.49 -15.13 -13.58
N THR A 192 -6.33 -14.80 -14.87
CA THR A 192 -6.82 -13.54 -15.44
C THR A 192 -8.35 -13.57 -15.54
N PRO A 193 -9.07 -12.54 -15.06
CA PRO A 193 -10.53 -12.47 -15.18
C PRO A 193 -11.00 -12.51 -16.65
N VAL A 194 -12.14 -13.16 -16.91
CA VAL A 194 -12.72 -13.27 -18.27
C VAL A 194 -13.04 -11.91 -18.89
N GLN A 195 -13.43 -10.93 -18.06
CA GLN A 195 -13.70 -9.56 -18.50
C GLN A 195 -12.44 -8.76 -18.83
N GLY A 196 -11.26 -9.31 -18.52
CA GLY A 196 -9.97 -8.62 -18.58
C GLY A 196 -9.78 -7.63 -17.42
N ASP A 197 -8.54 -7.22 -17.25
CA ASP A 197 -8.06 -6.21 -16.30
C ASP A 197 -6.75 -5.58 -16.80
N ARG A 198 -6.09 -4.77 -15.97
CA ARG A 198 -4.80 -4.13 -16.28
C ARG A 198 -3.71 -5.15 -16.66
N TYR A 199 -3.78 -6.36 -16.12
CA TYR A 199 -2.80 -7.42 -16.29
C TYR A 199 -3.21 -8.42 -17.38
N SER A 200 -4.10 -8.01 -18.27
CA SER A 200 -4.42 -8.76 -19.47
C SER A 200 -3.37 -8.48 -20.55
N GLY A 201 -2.97 -9.52 -21.27
CA GLY A 201 -2.01 -9.42 -22.36
C GLY A 201 -2.23 -10.49 -23.41
N ASP A 202 -1.52 -10.38 -24.52
CA ASP A 202 -1.64 -11.31 -25.64
C ASP A 202 -1.09 -12.69 -25.24
N ILE A 203 -1.85 -13.75 -25.50
CA ILE A 203 -1.49 -15.12 -25.11
C ILE A 203 -0.75 -15.80 -26.27
N ASP A 204 0.28 -15.12 -26.75
CA ASP A 204 0.97 -15.44 -28.00
C ASP A 204 2.25 -16.28 -27.80
N GLY A 205 2.51 -16.76 -26.58
CA GLY A 205 3.58 -17.73 -26.30
C GLY A 205 4.38 -17.45 -25.03
N GLY A 206 5.61 -17.94 -24.98
CA GLY A 206 6.54 -17.71 -23.86
C GLY A 206 7.97 -17.77 -24.36
N PHE A 207 8.93 -17.90 -23.45
CA PHE A 207 10.31 -18.12 -23.85
C PHE A 207 10.48 -19.49 -24.53
N SER A 208 11.10 -19.49 -25.70
CA SER A 208 11.81 -20.66 -26.23
C SER A 208 13.24 -20.62 -25.70
N ILE A 209 13.60 -21.58 -24.84
CA ILE A 209 14.93 -21.67 -24.21
C ILE A 209 15.74 -22.79 -24.86
N SER A 210 17.00 -22.52 -25.19
CA SER A 210 17.92 -23.54 -25.72
C SER A 210 19.36 -23.29 -25.28
N ASN A 211 20.25 -24.25 -25.57
CA ASN A 211 21.69 -24.14 -25.30
C ASN A 211 22.07 -23.81 -23.84
N VAL A 212 21.26 -24.27 -22.89
CA VAL A 212 21.49 -24.07 -21.45
C VAL A 212 22.79 -24.75 -21.02
N LYS A 213 23.68 -23.96 -20.40
CA LYS A 213 24.94 -24.43 -19.81
C LYS A 213 25.14 -23.78 -18.46
N ALA A 214 25.40 -24.60 -17.44
CA ALA A 214 25.70 -24.15 -16.09
C ALA A 214 27.01 -24.78 -15.60
N GLN A 215 27.91 -23.96 -15.06
CA GLN A 215 29.23 -24.40 -14.64
C GLN A 215 29.71 -23.59 -13.43
N VAL A 216 30.19 -24.27 -12.39
CA VAL A 216 30.89 -23.62 -11.26
C VAL A 216 32.21 -23.05 -11.77
N VAL A 217 32.54 -21.81 -11.38
CA VAL A 217 33.78 -21.17 -11.80
C VAL A 217 34.98 -21.89 -11.16
N GLY A 218 35.90 -22.37 -11.99
CA GLY A 218 37.12 -23.04 -11.55
C GLY A 218 37.79 -23.85 -12.66
N LYS A 219 39.04 -24.27 -12.44
CA LYS A 219 39.77 -25.09 -13.41
C LYS A 219 39.11 -26.47 -13.54
N ASN A 220 38.91 -26.93 -14.79
CA ASN A 220 38.40 -28.26 -15.13
C ASN A 220 37.05 -28.63 -14.48
N LYS A 221 36.19 -27.64 -14.22
CA LYS A 221 34.84 -27.87 -13.69
C LYS A 221 33.91 -28.44 -14.78
N PRO A 222 33.05 -29.43 -14.48
CA PRO A 222 32.12 -29.97 -15.46
C PRO A 222 31.01 -28.96 -15.82
N VAL A 223 30.56 -28.99 -17.07
CA VAL A 223 29.40 -28.22 -17.54
C VAL A 223 28.16 -29.11 -17.45
N SER A 224 27.08 -28.58 -16.91
CA SER A 224 25.75 -29.19 -16.92
C SER A 224 24.83 -28.49 -17.92
N SER A 225 23.92 -29.24 -18.53
CA SER A 225 22.81 -28.72 -19.32
C SER A 225 21.45 -29.08 -18.69
N GLU A 226 21.44 -29.49 -17.43
CA GLU A 226 20.24 -29.90 -16.70
C GLU A 226 19.43 -28.67 -16.26
N TYR A 227 18.15 -28.66 -16.63
CA TYR A 227 17.20 -27.64 -16.20
C TYR A 227 15.76 -28.19 -16.15
N LEU A 228 14.90 -27.50 -15.40
CA LEU A 228 13.48 -27.78 -15.30
C LEU A 228 12.70 -26.47 -15.38
N ILE A 229 11.85 -26.32 -16.38
CA ILE A 229 10.90 -25.19 -16.48
C ILE A 229 9.57 -25.59 -15.84
N SER A 230 9.06 -24.74 -14.96
CA SER A 230 7.75 -24.88 -14.32
C SER A 230 7.06 -23.52 -14.29
N ASP A 231 6.06 -23.35 -15.15
CA ASP A 231 5.31 -22.11 -15.29
C ASP A 231 6.26 -20.93 -15.65
N THR A 232 6.25 -19.85 -14.89
CA THR A 232 7.08 -18.65 -15.07
C THR A 232 8.47 -18.76 -14.46
N ARG A 233 8.96 -19.99 -14.21
CA ARG A 233 10.21 -20.23 -13.47
C ARG A 233 11.02 -21.37 -14.06
N MET A 234 12.32 -21.32 -13.87
CA MET A 234 13.26 -22.31 -14.35
C MET A 234 14.30 -22.63 -13.28
N GLN A 235 14.47 -23.90 -12.95
CA GLN A 235 15.58 -24.36 -12.12
C GLN A 235 16.72 -24.80 -13.03
N VAL A 236 17.94 -24.38 -12.73
CA VAL A 236 19.17 -24.77 -13.42
C VAL A 236 20.08 -25.47 -12.43
N THR A 237 20.56 -26.66 -12.78
CA THR A 237 21.36 -27.51 -11.87
C THR A 237 22.79 -27.61 -12.40
N PRO A 238 23.77 -26.89 -11.83
CA PRO A 238 25.18 -27.09 -12.14
C PRO A 238 25.62 -28.52 -11.77
N ALA A 239 26.65 -29.04 -12.44
CA ALA A 239 27.12 -30.41 -12.21
C ALA A 239 27.79 -30.60 -10.82
N GLU A 240 28.14 -29.51 -10.16
CA GLU A 240 28.64 -29.46 -8.78
C GLU A 240 27.95 -28.32 -8.04
N PRO A 241 27.72 -28.41 -6.72
CA PRO A 241 27.12 -27.32 -5.95
C PRO A 241 27.98 -26.06 -5.99
N ILE A 242 27.34 -24.90 -6.07
CA ILE A 242 27.99 -23.59 -6.01
C ILE A 242 28.46 -23.36 -4.57
N PRO A 243 29.77 -23.22 -4.30
CA PRO A 243 30.27 -23.12 -2.93
C PRO A 243 29.68 -21.92 -2.16
N ALA A 244 29.43 -22.11 -0.87
CA ALA A 244 29.06 -21.07 0.07
C ALA A 244 30.15 -19.98 0.19
N ASN A 245 29.78 -18.83 0.76
CA ASN A 245 30.71 -17.77 1.19
C ASN A 245 31.63 -17.24 0.08
N GLY A 246 31.09 -17.04 -1.12
CA GLY A 246 31.73 -16.36 -2.24
C GLY A 246 31.98 -17.23 -3.48
N GLY A 247 31.46 -18.47 -3.51
CA GLY A 247 31.53 -19.32 -4.70
C GLY A 247 30.79 -18.70 -5.88
N GLN A 248 31.18 -19.07 -7.10
CA GLN A 248 30.62 -18.50 -8.32
C GLN A 248 30.24 -19.59 -9.31
N ALA A 249 29.24 -19.30 -10.13
CA ALA A 249 28.87 -20.11 -11.28
C ALA A 249 28.49 -19.22 -12.47
N THR A 250 28.71 -19.73 -13.67
CA THR A 250 28.22 -19.14 -14.90
C THR A 250 27.05 -19.95 -15.42
N VAL A 251 25.96 -19.27 -15.77
CA VAL A 251 24.82 -19.85 -16.48
C VAL A 251 24.67 -19.11 -17.81
N SER A 252 24.62 -19.85 -18.91
CA SER A 252 24.37 -19.28 -20.25
C SER A 252 23.26 -20.02 -20.96
N MET A 253 22.48 -19.30 -21.78
CA MET A 253 21.42 -19.87 -22.61
C MET A 253 21.06 -18.91 -23.75
N ASP A 254 20.43 -19.47 -24.77
CA ASP A 254 19.74 -18.72 -25.80
C ASP A 254 18.24 -18.69 -25.50
N PHE A 255 17.61 -17.55 -25.79
CA PHE A 255 16.18 -17.34 -25.60
C PHE A 255 15.56 -16.62 -26.79
N GLU A 256 14.29 -16.90 -27.04
CA GLU A 256 13.49 -16.22 -28.05
C GLU A 256 12.05 -16.08 -27.56
N PHE A 257 11.39 -14.96 -27.87
CA PHE A 257 9.96 -14.79 -27.65
C PHE A 257 9.36 -13.78 -28.64
N LYS A 258 8.05 -13.91 -28.90
CA LYS A 258 7.29 -12.94 -29.67
C LYS A 258 6.89 -11.76 -28.79
N ILE A 259 7.15 -10.55 -29.26
CA ILE A 259 6.83 -9.31 -28.56
C ILE A 259 5.30 -9.10 -28.67
N PRO A 260 4.56 -9.12 -27.55
CA PRO A 260 3.13 -8.90 -27.57
C PRO A 260 2.80 -7.47 -28.04
N GLU A 261 1.63 -7.27 -28.63
CA GLU A 261 1.07 -5.92 -28.74
C GLU A 261 0.78 -5.37 -27.35
N ARG A 262 0.16 -6.19 -26.50
CA ARG A 262 -0.16 -5.88 -25.09
C ARG A 262 0.60 -6.80 -24.14
N GLY A 263 1.70 -6.29 -23.58
CA GLY A 263 2.51 -7.01 -22.60
C GLY A 263 2.14 -6.66 -21.16
N MET A 264 0.86 -6.70 -20.80
CA MET A 264 0.34 -6.50 -19.42
C MET A 264 0.74 -5.19 -18.75
N ASP A 265 0.82 -4.11 -19.53
CA ASP A 265 1.25 -2.81 -19.04
C ASP A 265 2.71 -2.76 -18.55
N ARG A 266 3.57 -3.63 -19.12
CA ARG A 266 5.00 -3.71 -18.79
C ARG A 266 5.90 -3.45 -19.99
N MET A 267 5.45 -3.92 -21.15
CA MET A 267 6.15 -3.85 -22.42
C MET A 267 5.15 -4.04 -23.57
N GLY A 268 5.60 -3.87 -24.81
CA GLY A 268 4.81 -4.20 -25.99
C GLY A 268 5.09 -3.32 -27.19
N ARG A 269 4.11 -3.24 -28.08
CA ARG A 269 4.20 -2.54 -29.36
C ARG A 269 3.16 -1.44 -29.46
N LEU A 270 3.56 -0.30 -30.02
CA LEU A 270 2.67 0.80 -30.35
C LEU A 270 2.91 1.20 -31.81
N ASP A 271 1.90 0.99 -32.65
CA ASP A 271 1.93 1.47 -34.03
C ASP A 271 1.62 2.98 -34.06
N VAL A 272 2.47 3.71 -34.77
CA VAL A 272 2.41 5.16 -35.02
C VAL A 272 2.56 5.39 -36.53
N GLU A 273 2.31 6.61 -37.00
CA GLU A 273 2.32 6.96 -38.43
C GLU A 273 3.65 6.60 -39.10
N ASP A 274 4.77 6.89 -38.43
CA ASP A 274 6.12 6.73 -38.95
C ASP A 274 6.77 5.36 -38.59
N GLY A 275 6.05 4.42 -37.97
CA GLY A 275 6.55 3.08 -37.66
C GLY A 275 5.96 2.45 -36.40
N THR A 276 6.67 1.47 -35.82
CA THR A 276 6.28 0.83 -34.56
C THR A 276 7.28 1.20 -33.47
N ILE A 277 6.78 1.56 -32.29
CA ILE A 277 7.56 1.71 -31.08
C ILE A 277 7.56 0.38 -30.33
N TYR A 278 8.76 -0.18 -30.15
CA TYR A 278 8.97 -1.36 -29.34
C TYR A 278 9.45 -0.92 -27.95
N SER A 279 8.63 -1.14 -26.93
CA SER A 279 9.01 -0.97 -25.53
C SER A 279 9.32 -2.33 -24.95
N ILE A 280 10.60 -2.58 -24.64
CA ILE A 280 11.09 -3.93 -24.34
C ILE A 280 11.61 -4.00 -22.91
N ALA A 281 10.92 -4.80 -22.12
CA ALA A 281 11.14 -4.99 -20.69
C ALA A 281 10.86 -6.45 -20.33
N GLN A 282 11.39 -6.90 -19.18
CA GLN A 282 11.27 -8.30 -18.75
C GLN A 282 11.66 -9.33 -19.82
N TRP A 283 12.62 -8.98 -20.69
CA TRP A 283 12.86 -9.64 -21.96
C TRP A 283 13.92 -10.75 -21.88
N TYR A 284 14.46 -11.03 -20.70
CA TYR A 284 15.52 -12.03 -20.48
C TYR A 284 15.24 -12.86 -19.21
N PRO A 285 15.78 -14.10 -19.12
CA PRO A 285 15.77 -14.89 -17.88
C PRO A 285 16.54 -14.21 -16.74
N LYS A 286 15.92 -14.04 -15.57
CA LYS A 286 16.48 -13.29 -14.43
C LYS A 286 16.72 -14.21 -13.24
N VAL A 287 17.81 -14.07 -12.49
CA VAL A 287 18.03 -14.86 -11.28
C VAL A 287 17.04 -14.45 -10.18
N ALA A 288 16.32 -15.44 -9.61
CA ALA A 288 15.48 -15.24 -8.45
C ALA A 288 16.32 -14.89 -7.21
N VAL A 289 15.81 -14.05 -6.32
CA VAL A 289 16.55 -13.73 -5.09
C VAL A 289 16.59 -14.93 -4.15
N PHE A 290 17.79 -15.33 -3.73
CA PHE A 290 18.01 -16.21 -2.57
C PHE A 290 18.41 -15.34 -1.37
N ASP A 291 17.63 -15.35 -0.30
CA ASP A 291 17.85 -14.50 0.88
C ASP A 291 17.74 -15.26 2.23
N ASP A 292 18.09 -14.56 3.30
CA ASP A 292 18.08 -15.05 4.69
C ASP A 292 16.67 -15.18 5.28
N VAL A 293 15.62 -14.81 4.54
CA VAL A 293 14.24 -14.72 5.03
C VAL A 293 13.41 -15.90 4.55
N THR A 294 13.47 -16.19 3.26
CA THR A 294 12.64 -17.21 2.60
C THR A 294 13.44 -18.20 1.77
N GLY A 295 14.75 -18.03 1.66
CA GLY A 295 15.56 -18.76 0.70
C GLY A 295 15.23 -18.29 -0.72
N TRP A 296 14.88 -19.22 -1.62
CA TRP A 296 14.57 -18.90 -3.01
C TRP A 296 13.19 -18.27 -3.18
N ASN A 297 13.15 -17.02 -3.64
CA ASN A 297 11.94 -16.27 -3.96
C ASN A 297 11.38 -16.71 -5.32
N THR A 298 10.52 -17.73 -5.30
CA THR A 298 10.04 -18.45 -6.49
C THR A 298 8.52 -18.35 -6.67
N ASP A 299 7.91 -17.25 -6.21
CA ASP A 299 6.49 -17.02 -6.45
C ASP A 299 6.26 -16.90 -7.98
N PRO A 300 5.25 -17.59 -8.55
CA PRO A 300 4.93 -17.45 -9.97
C PRO A 300 4.51 -16.00 -10.26
N TYR A 301 4.68 -15.56 -11.50
CA TYR A 301 4.18 -14.27 -11.92
C TYR A 301 2.74 -14.37 -12.39
N LEU A 302 1.85 -13.72 -11.64
CA LEU A 302 0.41 -13.69 -11.93
C LEU A 302 0.01 -12.38 -12.61
N GLY A 303 0.67 -11.28 -12.25
CA GLY A 303 0.65 -10.01 -12.99
C GLY A 303 0.75 -8.78 -12.10
N ALA A 304 0.04 -8.80 -10.96
CA ALA A 304 -0.05 -7.65 -10.05
C ALA A 304 1.19 -7.49 -9.18
N GLY A 305 1.76 -8.60 -8.69
CA GLY A 305 3.03 -8.58 -7.97
C GLY A 305 4.21 -8.43 -8.93
N GLU A 306 4.93 -7.32 -8.82
CA GLU A 306 6.06 -7.01 -9.70
C GLU A 306 7.35 -7.71 -9.23
N PHE A 307 8.54 -7.15 -9.50
CA PHE A 307 9.78 -7.91 -9.40
C PHE A 307 10.45 -7.78 -8.03
N TYR A 308 11.14 -8.84 -7.62
CA TYR A 308 12.11 -8.82 -6.53
C TYR A 308 13.42 -9.44 -7.04
N LEU A 309 14.42 -8.59 -7.29
CA LEU A 309 15.63 -8.94 -8.02
C LEU A 309 16.89 -8.58 -7.23
N GLY A 310 17.96 -9.34 -7.46
CA GLY A 310 19.29 -9.05 -6.93
C GLY A 310 19.99 -7.92 -7.67
N TYR A 311 21.08 -7.42 -7.09
CA TYR A 311 21.92 -6.40 -7.72
C TYR A 311 23.09 -7.01 -8.48
N GLY A 312 23.49 -6.37 -9.58
CA GLY A 312 24.69 -6.68 -10.34
C GLY A 312 24.92 -5.74 -11.51
N ASP A 313 25.96 -6.01 -12.29
CA ASP A 313 26.33 -5.24 -13.46
C ASP A 313 25.70 -5.82 -14.73
N PHE A 314 25.23 -4.96 -15.63
CA PHE A 314 24.59 -5.35 -16.88
C PHE A 314 25.34 -4.72 -18.05
N GLU A 315 25.79 -5.56 -18.98
CA GLU A 315 26.32 -5.17 -20.27
C GLU A 315 25.46 -5.81 -21.35
N TYR A 316 24.80 -5.01 -22.19
CA TYR A 316 23.87 -5.55 -23.17
C TYR A 316 23.98 -4.86 -24.52
N LYS A 317 23.82 -5.67 -25.57
CA LYS A 317 23.86 -5.23 -26.96
C LYS A 317 22.52 -5.48 -27.63
N VAL A 318 22.00 -4.47 -28.30
CA VAL A 318 20.72 -4.52 -29.02
C VAL A 318 20.98 -4.30 -30.51
N THR A 319 20.77 -5.34 -31.30
CA THR A 319 20.92 -5.30 -32.76
C THR A 319 19.56 -5.06 -33.40
N VAL A 320 19.42 -3.98 -34.17
CA VAL A 320 18.17 -3.50 -34.77
C VAL A 320 18.39 -3.11 -36.24
N PRO A 321 17.33 -2.98 -37.05
CA PRO A 321 17.43 -2.39 -38.39
C PRO A 321 18.14 -1.02 -38.35
N TYR A 322 18.90 -0.70 -39.40
CA TYR A 322 19.77 0.49 -39.45
C TYR A 322 19.03 1.83 -39.25
N ASP A 323 17.73 1.86 -39.52
CA ASP A 323 16.85 3.01 -39.42
C ASP A 323 16.20 3.16 -38.04
N HIS A 324 16.49 2.26 -37.09
CA HIS A 324 16.05 2.39 -35.70
C HIS A 324 17.01 3.24 -34.86
N ILE A 325 16.42 3.98 -33.93
CA ILE A 325 17.09 4.59 -32.78
C ILE A 325 16.78 3.75 -31.55
N VAL A 326 17.79 3.53 -30.70
CA VAL A 326 17.65 2.76 -29.46
C VAL A 326 17.98 3.64 -28.27
N VAL A 327 17.09 3.65 -27.29
CA VAL A 327 17.34 4.22 -25.96
C VAL A 327 17.23 3.12 -24.91
N GLY A 328 17.98 3.21 -23.82
CA GLY A 328 18.09 2.10 -22.87
C GLY A 328 18.58 2.51 -21.48
N SER A 329 18.37 1.61 -20.52
CA SER A 329 18.98 1.68 -19.19
C SER A 329 20.51 1.71 -19.25
N GLY A 330 21.13 2.82 -18.85
CA GLY A 330 22.58 2.92 -18.69
C GLY A 330 23.31 3.73 -19.76
N GLU A 331 24.63 3.73 -19.67
CA GLU A 331 25.50 4.50 -20.56
C GLU A 331 25.61 3.82 -21.94
N LEU A 332 25.50 4.62 -23.00
CA LEU A 332 25.78 4.18 -24.37
C LEU A 332 27.29 4.11 -24.60
N MET A 333 27.81 2.90 -24.82
CA MET A 333 29.24 2.60 -24.87
C MET A 333 29.87 2.75 -26.26
N ASN A 334 29.07 2.77 -27.33
CA ASN A 334 29.56 2.85 -28.71
C ASN A 334 28.95 3.99 -29.56
N PRO A 335 28.82 5.23 -29.04
CA PRO A 335 28.15 6.33 -29.75
C PRO A 335 28.75 6.62 -31.14
N ASN A 336 30.07 6.44 -31.30
CA ASN A 336 30.77 6.65 -32.57
C ASN A 336 30.34 5.69 -33.69
N GLN A 337 29.68 4.58 -33.37
CA GLN A 337 29.24 3.57 -34.33
C GLN A 337 27.76 3.68 -34.68
N VAL A 338 26.95 4.23 -33.76
CA VAL A 338 25.48 4.24 -33.86
C VAL A 338 24.87 5.64 -33.97
N LEU A 339 25.65 6.69 -33.70
CA LEU A 339 25.23 8.08 -33.83
C LEU A 339 25.97 8.79 -34.96
N THR A 340 25.27 9.68 -35.65
CA THR A 340 25.88 10.61 -36.61
C THR A 340 26.74 11.66 -35.87
N ARG A 341 27.63 12.35 -36.58
CA ARG A 341 28.47 13.41 -35.97
C ARG A 341 27.64 14.53 -35.35
N GLU A 342 26.52 14.88 -35.98
CA GLU A 342 25.63 15.92 -35.49
C GLU A 342 24.90 15.49 -34.21
N GLN A 343 24.42 14.24 -34.14
CA GLN A 343 23.83 13.68 -32.92
C GLN A 343 24.85 13.61 -31.78
N GLN A 344 26.11 13.24 -32.04
CA GLN A 344 27.18 13.28 -31.04
C GLN A 344 27.45 14.70 -30.53
N ARG A 345 27.43 15.70 -31.42
CA ARG A 345 27.57 17.12 -31.06
C ARG A 345 26.42 17.57 -30.15
N ARG A 346 25.18 17.27 -30.53
CA ARG A 346 23.96 17.60 -29.78
C ARG A 346 23.91 16.89 -28.42
N MET A 347 24.40 15.65 -28.34
CA MET A 347 24.54 14.92 -27.07
C MET A 347 25.50 15.61 -26.10
N LYS A 348 26.63 16.09 -26.62
CA LYS A 348 27.57 16.88 -25.81
C LYS A 348 26.93 18.19 -25.35
N GLU A 349 26.25 18.88 -26.25
CA GLU A 349 25.51 20.12 -25.93
C GLU A 349 24.47 19.90 -24.84
N ALA A 350 23.65 18.84 -24.95
CA ALA A 350 22.67 18.44 -23.94
C ALA A 350 23.32 18.20 -22.57
N SER A 351 24.51 17.56 -22.53
CA SER A 351 25.25 17.31 -21.29
C SER A 351 25.73 18.59 -20.58
N GLU A 352 25.73 19.69 -21.31
CA GLU A 352 26.16 21.02 -20.85
C GLU A 352 24.98 22.00 -20.70
N SER A 353 23.75 21.60 -21.07
CA SER A 353 22.54 22.44 -21.04
C SER A 353 21.59 22.06 -19.92
N ASP A 354 21.01 23.05 -19.25
CA ASP A 354 19.87 22.85 -18.34
C ASP A 354 18.52 22.85 -19.08
N GLU A 355 18.49 23.38 -20.30
CA GLU A 355 17.34 23.32 -21.22
C GLU A 355 17.43 22.09 -22.13
N ARG A 356 16.29 21.61 -22.62
CA ARG A 356 16.25 20.49 -23.56
C ARG A 356 16.96 20.83 -24.87
N VAL A 357 17.73 19.87 -25.37
CA VAL A 357 18.38 19.91 -26.67
C VAL A 357 17.87 18.74 -27.49
N TYR A 358 17.30 19.01 -28.67
CA TYR A 358 16.94 17.96 -29.60
C TYR A 358 18.20 17.25 -30.10
N ILE A 359 18.22 15.93 -29.94
CA ILE A 359 19.18 15.04 -30.59
C ILE A 359 18.68 14.70 -31.99
N ILE A 360 17.39 14.37 -32.10
CA ILE A 360 16.63 14.22 -33.35
C ILE A 360 15.33 15.02 -33.19
N SER A 361 15.15 16.03 -34.03
CA SER A 361 13.96 16.89 -34.01
C SER A 361 12.77 16.25 -34.76
N PRO A 362 11.53 16.73 -34.52
CA PRO A 362 10.33 16.24 -35.23
C PRO A 362 10.43 16.28 -36.75
N GLU A 363 11.13 17.28 -37.31
CA GLU A 363 11.31 17.46 -38.75
C GLU A 363 12.35 16.51 -39.35
N GLU A 364 13.21 15.93 -38.52
CA GLU A 364 14.34 15.09 -38.95
C GLU A 364 14.03 13.58 -38.89
N ILE A 365 12.92 13.17 -38.25
CA ILE A 365 12.69 11.74 -37.96
C ILE A 365 12.61 10.85 -39.20
N THR A 366 12.16 11.38 -40.34
CA THR A 366 12.08 10.68 -41.62
C THR A 366 13.28 10.94 -42.54
N ASP A 367 14.22 11.81 -42.14
CA ASP A 367 15.43 12.13 -42.90
C ASP A 367 16.57 11.14 -42.56
N TYR A 368 16.38 9.88 -42.94
CA TYR A 368 17.33 8.81 -42.63
C TYR A 368 18.73 9.03 -43.23
N ALA A 369 18.82 9.76 -44.35
CA ALA A 369 20.09 10.08 -44.99
C ALA A 369 21.03 10.90 -44.08
N ASN A 370 20.46 11.78 -43.25
CA ASN A 370 21.23 12.65 -42.36
C ASN A 370 21.20 12.19 -40.90
N THR A 371 20.20 11.39 -40.49
CA THR A 371 20.01 10.97 -39.10
C THR A 371 20.44 9.54 -38.79
N ARG A 372 20.78 8.72 -39.80
CA ARG A 372 21.24 7.34 -39.59
C ARG A 372 22.69 7.17 -40.08
N PRO A 373 23.58 6.58 -39.27
CA PRO A 373 25.00 6.44 -39.62
C PRO A 373 25.25 5.40 -40.72
N LYS A 374 24.28 4.51 -40.96
CA LYS A 374 24.24 3.55 -42.07
C LYS A 374 22.92 3.74 -42.83
N GLN A 375 22.86 3.20 -44.04
CA GLN A 375 21.71 3.32 -44.95
C GLN A 375 21.10 1.96 -45.33
N GLU A 376 21.63 0.87 -44.76
CA GLU A 376 21.10 -0.49 -44.94
C GLU A 376 21.62 -1.43 -43.83
N GLY A 377 20.99 -2.61 -43.71
CA GLY A 377 21.41 -3.67 -42.79
C GLY A 377 21.03 -3.41 -41.33
N MET A 378 21.89 -3.85 -40.41
CA MET A 378 21.66 -3.77 -38.96
C MET A 378 22.70 -2.88 -38.25
N LEU A 379 22.29 -2.33 -37.11
CA LEU A 379 23.13 -1.60 -36.16
C LEU A 379 23.03 -2.23 -34.78
N THR A 380 24.17 -2.32 -34.09
CA THR A 380 24.26 -2.86 -32.73
C THR A 380 24.57 -1.74 -31.75
N TRP A 381 23.65 -1.45 -30.86
CA TRP A 381 23.77 -0.49 -29.77
C TRP A 381 24.27 -1.20 -28.52
N HIS A 382 25.29 -0.66 -27.86
CA HIS A 382 25.93 -1.29 -26.71
C HIS A 382 25.75 -0.42 -25.47
N PHE A 383 25.09 -0.95 -24.44
CA PHE A 383 24.81 -0.26 -23.20
C PHE A 383 25.44 -0.94 -21.99
N LYS A 384 25.74 -0.14 -20.96
CA LYS A 384 26.21 -0.63 -19.66
C LYS A 384 25.57 0.11 -18.49
N ILE A 385 25.09 -0.63 -17.50
CA ILE A 385 24.64 -0.08 -16.22
C ILE A 385 25.23 -0.91 -15.07
N ASN A 386 25.80 -0.23 -14.07
CA ASN A 386 26.46 -0.89 -12.94
C ASN A 386 25.55 -0.90 -11.71
N ASN A 387 25.65 -1.94 -10.90
CA ASN A 387 24.92 -2.10 -9.64
C ASN A 387 23.41 -1.81 -9.78
N SER A 388 22.83 -2.35 -10.86
CA SER A 388 21.41 -2.27 -11.16
C SER A 388 20.72 -3.58 -10.75
N ARG A 389 19.40 -3.61 -10.82
CA ARG A 389 18.58 -4.83 -10.61
C ARG A 389 17.88 -5.32 -11.87
N ASP A 390 17.79 -4.49 -12.90
CA ASP A 390 17.10 -4.79 -14.16
C ASP A 390 17.58 -3.85 -15.29
N VAL A 391 17.21 -4.16 -16.53
CA VAL A 391 17.42 -3.30 -17.70
C VAL A 391 16.26 -3.38 -18.69
N ALA A 392 15.89 -2.22 -19.23
CA ALA A 392 14.91 -2.10 -20.30
C ALA A 392 15.49 -1.27 -21.46
N PHE A 393 14.90 -1.41 -22.64
CA PHE A 393 15.22 -0.58 -23.80
C PHE A 393 14.01 -0.34 -24.68
N ALA A 394 14.08 0.70 -25.50
CA ALA A 394 13.10 0.98 -26.53
C ALA A 394 13.78 1.12 -27.88
N SER A 395 13.08 0.75 -28.95
CA SER A 395 13.58 0.82 -30.31
C SER A 395 12.48 1.28 -31.27
N SER A 396 12.78 2.28 -32.09
CA SER A 396 11.89 2.73 -33.15
C SER A 396 12.61 3.60 -34.17
N LYS A 397 12.13 3.62 -35.41
CA LYS A 397 12.50 4.62 -36.41
C LYS A 397 11.74 5.95 -36.27
N ALA A 398 10.64 5.96 -35.53
CA ALA A 398 9.74 7.11 -35.35
C ALA A 398 10.14 8.05 -34.21
N PHE A 399 11.28 7.83 -33.54
CA PHE A 399 11.66 8.61 -32.36
C PHE A 399 12.14 10.02 -32.70
N ILE A 400 11.38 10.99 -32.19
CA ILE A 400 11.90 12.26 -31.69
C ILE A 400 12.72 11.95 -30.44
N TRP A 401 13.89 12.58 -30.30
CA TRP A 401 14.78 12.36 -29.17
C TRP A 401 15.36 13.68 -28.69
N ASP A 402 15.15 14.01 -27.42
CA ASP A 402 15.75 15.17 -26.77
C ASP A 402 16.36 14.80 -25.41
N ALA A 403 17.26 15.66 -24.92
CA ALA A 403 17.99 15.44 -23.68
C ALA A 403 18.39 16.74 -22.98
N ALA A 404 18.65 16.66 -21.68
CA ALA A 404 19.18 17.75 -20.86
C ALA A 404 20.04 17.21 -19.70
N ARG A 405 20.96 18.02 -19.19
CA ARG A 405 21.78 17.67 -18.02
C ARG A 405 20.90 17.59 -16.76
N ILE A 406 21.20 16.60 -15.91
CA ILE A 406 20.77 16.53 -14.52
C ILE A 406 21.95 16.92 -13.62
N ASN A 407 21.72 17.81 -12.65
CA ASN A 407 22.71 18.23 -11.65
C ASN A 407 22.47 17.48 -10.33
N LEU A 408 23.47 16.72 -9.87
CA LEU A 408 23.35 15.95 -8.63
C LEU A 408 24.03 16.68 -7.45
N PRO A 409 23.58 16.46 -6.20
CA PRO A 409 24.12 17.14 -5.01
C PRO A 409 25.64 17.03 -4.84
N SER A 410 26.24 15.92 -5.26
CA SER A 410 27.70 15.70 -5.21
C SER A 410 28.50 16.49 -6.26
N GLY A 411 27.82 17.18 -7.18
CA GLY A 411 28.42 17.83 -8.34
C GLY A 411 28.62 16.90 -9.54
N LYS A 412 28.26 15.61 -9.41
CA LYS A 412 28.16 14.71 -10.57
C LYS A 412 27.04 15.15 -11.50
N LYS A 413 27.14 14.71 -12.75
CA LYS A 413 26.14 14.97 -13.79
C LYS A 413 25.57 13.65 -14.28
N ALA A 414 24.27 13.66 -14.55
CA ALA A 414 23.57 12.63 -15.31
C ALA A 414 22.83 13.28 -16.49
N MET A 415 22.13 12.49 -17.30
CA MET A 415 21.38 13.00 -18.45
C MET A 415 19.91 12.58 -18.38
N ALA A 416 18.99 13.53 -18.40
CA ALA A 416 17.58 13.27 -18.71
C ALA A 416 17.43 13.11 -20.22
N GLN A 417 16.68 12.11 -20.67
CA GLN A 417 16.39 11.88 -22.08
C GLN A 417 14.92 11.53 -22.27
N SER A 418 14.32 11.95 -23.39
CA SER A 418 12.97 11.54 -23.77
C SER A 418 12.93 11.05 -25.21
N ALA A 419 12.27 9.92 -25.45
CA ALA A 419 12.04 9.36 -26.78
C ALA A 419 10.54 9.18 -27.03
N TYR A 420 10.02 9.80 -28.10
CA TYR A 420 8.59 9.85 -28.36
C TYR A 420 8.29 10.04 -29.86
N SER A 421 7.06 9.78 -30.31
CA SER A 421 6.65 10.00 -31.70
C SER A 421 6.00 11.37 -31.91
N LYS A 422 5.73 11.74 -33.17
CA LYS A 422 5.01 12.98 -33.52
C LYS A 422 3.63 13.09 -32.86
N GLU A 423 2.94 11.96 -32.67
CA GLU A 423 1.62 11.92 -32.02
C GLU A 423 1.67 12.30 -30.53
N SER A 424 2.84 12.17 -29.92
CA SER A 424 3.11 12.54 -28.53
C SER A 424 3.67 13.95 -28.38
N ASP A 425 4.20 14.55 -29.46
CA ASP A 425 4.85 15.86 -29.44
C ASP A 425 3.88 17.00 -29.06
N GLY A 426 4.46 18.11 -28.61
CA GLY A 426 3.74 19.33 -28.26
C GLY A 426 4.18 19.92 -26.92
N GLN A 427 4.00 21.23 -26.77
CA GLN A 427 4.40 22.00 -25.59
C GLN A 427 3.59 21.65 -24.33
N ASP A 428 2.35 21.20 -24.50
CA ASP A 428 1.52 20.68 -23.40
C ASP A 428 1.61 19.15 -23.26
N ALA A 429 2.52 18.51 -24.01
CA ALA A 429 2.66 17.06 -24.14
C ALA A 429 4.12 16.65 -23.93
N TRP A 430 4.61 15.66 -24.68
CA TRP A 430 5.94 15.08 -24.48
C TRP A 430 7.11 16.04 -24.73
N GLY A 431 6.85 17.22 -25.32
CA GLY A 431 7.86 18.28 -25.42
C GLY A 431 8.42 18.75 -24.06
N ARG A 432 7.71 18.48 -22.96
CA ARG A 432 8.17 18.77 -21.57
C ARG A 432 8.69 17.54 -20.81
N SER A 433 8.69 16.34 -21.41
CA SER A 433 9.08 15.12 -20.71
C SER A 433 10.50 15.19 -20.13
N THR A 434 11.46 15.79 -20.85
CA THR A 434 12.85 15.92 -20.37
C THR A 434 12.97 16.91 -19.21
N GLU A 435 12.19 17.99 -19.21
CA GLU A 435 12.08 18.91 -18.07
C GLU A 435 11.56 18.17 -16.83
N TYR A 436 10.47 17.40 -16.99
CA TYR A 436 9.87 16.62 -15.91
C TYR A 436 10.83 15.56 -15.37
N SER A 437 11.47 14.80 -16.25
CA SER A 437 12.45 13.77 -15.89
C SER A 437 13.62 14.37 -15.10
N LYS A 438 14.16 15.51 -15.56
CA LYS A 438 15.22 16.25 -14.86
C LYS A 438 14.74 16.72 -13.49
N ALA A 439 13.59 17.39 -13.42
CA ALA A 439 13.08 17.95 -12.18
C ALA A 439 12.81 16.89 -11.11
N SER A 440 12.20 15.76 -11.49
CA SER A 440 11.96 14.63 -10.58
C SER A 440 13.28 14.07 -10.02
N VAL A 441 14.25 13.77 -10.88
CA VAL A 441 15.54 13.19 -10.45
C VAL A 441 16.33 14.16 -9.57
N GLU A 442 16.39 15.45 -9.92
CA GLU A 442 17.08 16.46 -9.11
C GLU A 442 16.39 16.63 -7.75
N HIS A 443 15.06 16.72 -7.71
CA HIS A 443 14.29 16.86 -6.47
C HIS A 443 14.52 15.69 -5.51
N TYR A 444 14.36 14.45 -5.97
CA TYR A 444 14.53 13.28 -5.13
C TYR A 444 15.99 13.07 -4.70
N SER A 445 16.96 13.47 -5.54
CA SER A 445 18.39 13.41 -5.19
C SER A 445 18.72 14.33 -4.02
N GLU A 446 18.17 15.55 -4.01
CA GLU A 446 18.32 16.50 -2.92
C GLU A 446 17.54 16.04 -1.66
N MET A 447 16.31 15.55 -1.86
CA MET A 447 15.38 15.25 -0.78
C MET A 447 15.60 13.91 -0.10
N TRP A 448 16.19 12.90 -0.75
CA TRP A 448 16.18 11.54 -0.18
C TRP A 448 17.53 10.84 -0.26
N TYR A 449 18.06 10.67 -1.47
CA TYR A 449 19.33 9.98 -1.72
C TYR A 449 19.78 10.27 -3.14
N GLU A 450 21.08 10.48 -3.39
CA GLU A 450 21.54 10.86 -4.72
C GLU A 450 21.29 9.77 -5.78
N TYR A 451 20.75 10.16 -6.93
CA TYR A 451 20.53 9.28 -8.08
C TYR A 451 21.84 8.67 -8.61
N PRO A 452 21.90 7.34 -8.84
CA PRO A 452 23.18 6.67 -9.09
C PRO A 452 23.50 6.42 -10.57
N TYR A 453 22.51 6.52 -11.47
CA TYR A 453 22.66 6.08 -12.85
C TYR A 453 23.10 7.24 -13.76
N PRO A 454 23.79 6.95 -14.88
CA PRO A 454 24.32 8.00 -15.77
C PRO A 454 23.22 8.69 -16.59
N VAL A 455 22.08 8.03 -16.79
CA VAL A 455 20.97 8.51 -17.60
C VAL A 455 19.64 8.20 -16.93
N ALA A 456 18.64 9.04 -17.19
CA ALA A 456 17.25 8.88 -16.80
C ALA A 456 16.40 9.06 -18.07
N VAL A 457 15.89 7.96 -18.62
CA VAL A 457 15.22 7.95 -19.94
C VAL A 457 13.72 7.75 -19.79
N ASN A 458 12.91 8.59 -20.42
CA ASN A 458 11.45 8.41 -20.50
C ASN A 458 11.03 8.09 -21.92
N VAL A 459 10.17 7.09 -22.11
CA VAL A 459 9.75 6.62 -23.43
C VAL A 459 8.22 6.64 -23.56
N ALA A 460 7.73 7.30 -24.61
CA ALA A 460 6.31 7.32 -24.94
C ALA A 460 5.90 5.98 -25.56
N SER A 461 4.99 5.26 -24.91
CA SER A 461 4.59 3.93 -25.37
C SER A 461 3.13 3.58 -25.09
N ASN A 462 2.78 2.31 -25.38
CA ASN A 462 1.50 1.69 -25.05
C ASN A 462 1.34 1.36 -23.56
N VAL A 463 2.40 1.47 -22.77
CA VAL A 463 2.40 1.25 -21.32
C VAL A 463 1.92 2.53 -20.62
N ALA A 464 1.02 2.41 -19.65
CA ALA A 464 0.48 3.53 -18.91
C ALA A 464 1.57 4.21 -18.06
N GLY A 465 2.31 3.42 -17.31
CA GLY A 465 3.41 3.80 -16.42
C GLY A 465 4.10 2.53 -15.92
N MET A 466 5.42 2.44 -16.10
CA MET A 466 6.25 1.33 -15.63
C MET A 466 7.70 1.77 -15.49
N GLU A 467 8.28 1.46 -14.34
CA GLU A 467 9.63 1.79 -13.94
C GLU A 467 10.66 0.70 -14.30
N TYR A 468 11.84 1.13 -14.73
CA TYR A 468 13.06 0.32 -14.75
C TYR A 468 14.25 1.18 -14.33
N PRO A 469 15.37 0.59 -13.87
CA PRO A 469 16.57 1.35 -13.54
C PRO A 469 17.01 2.26 -14.69
N GLY A 470 16.92 3.57 -14.47
CA GLY A 470 17.29 4.59 -15.46
C GLY A 470 16.45 4.66 -16.74
N LEU A 471 15.34 3.93 -16.83
CA LEU A 471 14.44 4.01 -17.98
C LEU A 471 12.99 3.72 -17.57
N ASN A 472 12.05 4.55 -18.00
CA ASN A 472 10.63 4.37 -17.74
C ASN A 472 9.82 4.35 -19.04
N PHE A 473 8.71 3.64 -19.03
CA PHE A 473 7.70 3.68 -20.09
C PHE A 473 6.45 4.40 -19.57
N CYS A 474 6.00 5.44 -20.28
CA CYS A 474 4.80 6.18 -19.93
C CYS A 474 3.86 6.29 -21.13
N GLY A 475 2.56 6.47 -20.84
CA GLY A 475 1.53 6.51 -21.86
C GLY A 475 1.78 7.62 -22.89
N TYR A 476 1.87 7.25 -24.17
CA TYR A 476 2.20 8.17 -25.27
C TYR A 476 1.21 9.35 -25.42
N ARG A 477 0.01 9.23 -24.86
CA ARG A 477 -1.05 10.25 -24.88
C ARG A 477 -1.07 11.16 -23.65
N ALA A 478 -0.19 10.94 -22.67
CA ALA A 478 -0.14 11.74 -21.46
C ALA A 478 0.22 13.21 -21.79
N LYS A 479 -0.44 14.15 -21.11
CA LYS A 479 -0.30 15.61 -21.32
C LYS A 479 -0.38 16.37 -20.00
N GLY A 480 0.22 17.56 -19.95
CA GLY A 480 0.18 18.48 -18.81
C GLY A 480 0.42 17.79 -17.47
N GLN A 481 -0.46 18.02 -16.50
CA GLN A 481 -0.41 17.42 -15.18
C GLN A 481 -0.36 15.88 -15.21
N SER A 482 -1.04 15.23 -16.16
CA SER A 482 -1.03 13.77 -16.26
C SER A 482 0.34 13.25 -16.69
N LEU A 483 1.03 13.97 -17.59
CA LEU A 483 2.38 13.61 -18.02
C LEU A 483 3.40 13.86 -16.90
N TRP A 484 3.30 15.01 -16.21
CA TRP A 484 4.10 15.26 -15.01
C TRP A 484 3.90 14.15 -13.98
N GLY A 485 2.64 13.84 -13.64
CA GLY A 485 2.31 12.88 -12.61
C GLY A 485 2.86 11.48 -12.86
N VAL A 486 2.71 10.96 -14.09
CA VAL A 486 3.24 9.63 -14.42
C VAL A 486 4.77 9.66 -14.51
N THR A 487 5.36 10.66 -15.18
CA THR A 487 6.83 10.78 -15.29
C THR A 487 7.49 10.84 -13.92
N ASP A 488 6.93 11.65 -13.03
CA ASP A 488 7.42 11.84 -11.67
C ASP A 488 7.26 10.59 -10.81
N HIS A 489 6.12 9.89 -10.92
CA HIS A 489 5.88 8.60 -10.26
C HIS A 489 6.92 7.59 -10.72
N GLU A 490 7.05 7.36 -12.03
CA GLU A 490 7.97 6.33 -12.55
C GLU A 490 9.44 6.65 -12.20
N PHE A 491 9.86 7.92 -12.20
CA PHE A 491 11.24 8.25 -11.79
C PHE A 491 11.47 8.13 -10.29
N GLY A 492 10.46 8.39 -9.46
CA GLY A 492 10.52 8.18 -8.01
C GLY A 492 10.79 6.71 -7.64
N HIS A 493 10.40 5.75 -8.49
CA HIS A 493 10.74 4.35 -8.29
C HIS A 493 12.24 4.04 -8.36
N ASN A 494 13.08 4.96 -8.86
CA ASN A 494 14.53 4.79 -8.76
C ASN A 494 15.00 4.75 -7.29
N TRP A 495 14.25 5.33 -6.35
CA TRP A 495 14.50 5.17 -4.91
C TRP A 495 13.88 3.88 -4.38
N PHE A 496 12.64 3.61 -4.76
CA PHE A 496 11.86 2.44 -4.33
C PHE A 496 11.24 1.73 -5.54
N PRO A 497 11.75 0.60 -6.04
CA PRO A 497 12.71 -0.27 -5.37
C PRO A 497 14.09 -0.37 -6.02
N MET A 498 14.50 0.59 -6.87
CA MET A 498 15.79 0.44 -7.59
C MET A 498 17.02 0.73 -6.73
N ILE A 499 16.94 1.61 -5.73
CA ILE A 499 18.02 1.82 -4.75
C ILE A 499 17.73 1.02 -3.48
N VAL A 500 16.51 1.04 -2.96
CA VAL A 500 16.10 0.25 -1.80
C VAL A 500 15.35 -0.97 -2.32
N GLY A 501 16.00 -2.14 -2.37
CA GLY A 501 15.48 -3.34 -3.03
C GLY A 501 14.38 -4.04 -2.23
N THR A 502 13.21 -3.43 -2.10
CA THR A 502 12.05 -4.05 -1.44
C THR A 502 11.47 -5.20 -2.26
N ASN A 503 10.79 -6.12 -1.57
CA ASN A 503 10.17 -7.29 -2.20
C ASN A 503 8.76 -6.94 -2.68
N GLU A 504 8.69 -6.25 -3.81
CA GLU A 504 7.44 -5.76 -4.41
C GLU A 504 6.41 -6.87 -4.65
N ARG A 505 6.89 -8.05 -5.06
CA ARG A 505 6.08 -9.26 -5.28
C ARG A 505 5.20 -9.59 -4.08
N ARG A 506 5.61 -9.22 -2.86
CA ARG A 506 4.88 -9.48 -1.60
C ARG A 506 4.46 -8.23 -0.84
N HIS A 507 5.22 -7.15 -0.98
CA HIS A 507 5.12 -5.94 -0.17
C HIS A 507 5.07 -4.69 -1.04
N ALA A 508 4.30 -4.72 -2.14
CA ALA A 508 4.12 -3.61 -3.08
C ALA A 508 3.86 -2.24 -2.41
N TRP A 509 3.26 -2.22 -1.21
CA TRP A 509 3.05 -0.99 -0.45
C TRP A 509 4.34 -0.26 -0.06
N MET A 510 5.46 -0.97 0.11
CA MET A 510 6.76 -0.37 0.39
C MET A 510 7.34 0.33 -0.85
N ASP A 511 6.84 0.00 -2.03
CA ASP A 511 7.36 0.51 -3.29
C ASP A 511 6.43 1.65 -3.68
N GLU A 512 5.18 1.30 -3.99
CA GLU A 512 4.14 2.20 -4.45
C GLU A 512 3.72 3.23 -3.40
N GLY A 513 3.63 2.82 -2.13
CA GLY A 513 3.23 3.70 -1.04
C GLY A 513 4.31 4.69 -0.64
N PHE A 514 5.57 4.27 -0.64
CA PHE A 514 6.70 5.18 -0.43
C PHE A 514 6.87 6.12 -1.60
N ASN A 515 6.73 5.63 -2.83
CA ASN A 515 6.81 6.44 -4.03
C ASN A 515 5.71 7.51 -4.06
N THR A 516 4.44 7.10 -3.90
CA THR A 516 3.29 8.01 -3.82
C THR A 516 3.46 9.08 -2.73
N PHE A 517 4.09 8.73 -1.61
CA PHE A 517 4.40 9.68 -0.54
C PHE A 517 5.46 10.71 -0.97
N ILE A 518 6.56 10.30 -1.61
CA ILE A 518 7.58 11.25 -2.06
C ILE A 518 7.08 12.11 -3.23
N ASN A 519 6.21 11.59 -4.10
CA ASN A 519 5.60 12.36 -5.19
C ASN A 519 4.76 13.53 -4.66
N TYR A 520 4.15 13.41 -3.47
CA TYR A 520 3.43 14.55 -2.89
C TYR A 520 4.34 15.78 -2.75
N TYR A 521 5.61 15.60 -2.36
CA TYR A 521 6.55 16.71 -2.17
C TYR A 521 7.19 17.19 -3.47
N SER A 522 7.38 16.33 -4.47
CA SER A 522 7.83 16.76 -5.80
C SER A 522 6.78 17.66 -6.46
N TYR A 523 5.49 17.34 -6.34
CA TYR A 523 4.39 18.17 -6.82
C TYR A 523 4.40 19.57 -6.19
N LEU A 524 4.69 19.67 -4.89
CA LEU A 524 4.78 20.97 -4.21
C LEU A 524 6.00 21.78 -4.66
N ALA A 525 7.08 21.11 -5.08
CA ALA A 525 8.34 21.75 -5.46
C ALA A 525 8.42 22.11 -6.94
N PHE A 526 7.79 21.33 -7.82
CA PHE A 526 7.88 21.50 -9.26
C PHE A 526 7.31 22.85 -9.71
N ASN A 527 8.16 23.69 -10.31
CA ASN A 527 7.82 25.02 -10.84
C ASN A 527 6.93 25.83 -9.89
N ASP A 528 7.32 25.91 -8.62
CA ASP A 528 6.60 26.61 -7.54
C ASP A 528 5.14 26.12 -7.35
N GLY A 529 4.93 24.81 -7.51
CA GLY A 529 3.62 24.18 -7.36
C GLY A 529 2.73 24.32 -8.60
N GLU A 530 3.32 24.21 -9.80
CA GLU A 530 2.61 24.29 -11.08
C GLU A 530 1.40 23.34 -11.14
N TYR A 531 1.53 22.16 -10.51
CA TYR A 531 0.48 21.15 -10.44
C TYR A 531 0.05 20.87 -9.00
N THR A 532 -1.25 20.63 -8.81
CA THR A 532 -1.80 20.33 -7.48
C THR A 532 -1.78 18.85 -7.17
N ASN A 533 -1.43 18.48 -5.94
CA ASN A 533 -1.60 17.14 -5.40
C ASN A 533 -2.48 17.19 -4.14
N ASN A 534 -3.44 16.28 -4.03
CA ASN A 534 -4.46 16.25 -2.98
C ASN A 534 -4.28 15.10 -1.98
N LEU A 535 -3.10 14.44 -1.94
CA LEU A 535 -2.82 13.36 -0.99
C LEU A 535 -3.04 13.80 0.47
N LYS A 536 -2.67 15.03 0.83
CA LYS A 536 -2.87 15.60 2.18
C LYS A 536 -4.34 15.87 2.53
N GLN A 537 -5.27 15.80 1.58
CA GLN A 537 -6.71 15.84 1.85
C GLN A 537 -7.21 14.46 2.32
N THR A 538 -6.63 13.95 3.40
CA THR A 538 -6.71 12.54 3.80
C THR A 538 -8.16 12.08 4.06
N ARG A 539 -9.02 12.97 4.56
CA ARG A 539 -10.43 12.69 4.85
C ARG A 539 -11.30 12.41 3.62
N ARG A 540 -10.83 12.72 2.40
CA ARG A 540 -11.53 12.35 1.16
C ARG A 540 -11.63 10.84 0.97
N TYR A 541 -10.75 10.08 1.63
CA TYR A 541 -10.68 8.62 1.54
C TYR A 541 -11.53 7.89 2.60
N THR A 542 -12.24 8.63 3.46
CA THR A 542 -13.05 8.04 4.54
C THR A 542 -14.08 7.04 4.04
N GLY A 543 -14.75 7.30 2.91
CA GLY A 543 -15.71 6.36 2.33
C GLY A 543 -15.10 4.99 2.01
N TRP A 544 -13.86 4.96 1.51
CA TRP A 544 -13.12 3.71 1.30
C TRP A 544 -12.62 3.12 2.63
N LEU A 545 -12.10 3.97 3.52
CA LEU A 545 -11.69 3.60 4.88
C LEU A 545 -12.86 3.22 5.79
N THR A 546 -14.10 3.26 5.34
CA THR A 546 -15.23 2.65 6.08
C THR A 546 -15.83 1.44 5.37
N ASN A 547 -15.33 1.08 4.19
CA ASN A 547 -15.80 -0.08 3.46
C ASN A 547 -15.33 -1.37 4.17
N PRO A 548 -16.24 -2.28 4.57
CA PRO A 548 -15.89 -3.54 5.24
C PRO A 548 -15.18 -4.55 4.33
N ASP A 549 -15.29 -4.41 3.01
CA ASP A 549 -14.75 -5.36 2.03
C ASP A 549 -13.30 -5.08 1.63
N ARG A 550 -12.66 -4.06 2.22
CA ARG A 550 -11.27 -3.69 1.90
C ARG A 550 -10.25 -4.63 2.55
N GLU A 551 -9.11 -4.81 1.92
CA GLU A 551 -7.98 -5.54 2.48
C GLU A 551 -6.97 -4.65 3.23
N PRO A 552 -6.23 -5.19 4.23
CA PRO A 552 -5.09 -4.53 4.83
C PRO A 552 -3.95 -4.28 3.82
N THR A 553 -3.12 -3.27 4.10
CA THR A 553 -1.98 -2.86 3.26
C THR A 553 -0.93 -3.97 3.10
N ALA A 554 -0.75 -4.81 4.12
CA ALA A 554 0.17 -5.94 4.08
C ALA A 554 -0.29 -7.13 3.20
N THR A 555 -1.46 -7.03 2.55
CA THR A 555 -1.95 -8.06 1.62
C THR A 555 -1.09 -8.08 0.36
N HIS A 556 -0.67 -9.28 -0.07
CA HIS A 556 0.11 -9.42 -1.30
C HIS A 556 -0.68 -8.88 -2.50
N PRO A 557 -0.03 -8.20 -3.47
CA PRO A 557 -0.70 -7.60 -4.62
C PRO A 557 -1.51 -8.63 -5.43
N ASP A 558 -0.95 -9.82 -5.68
CA ASP A 558 -1.64 -10.91 -6.38
C ASP A 558 -2.86 -11.51 -5.64
N ARG A 559 -3.08 -11.12 -4.37
CA ARG A 559 -4.23 -11.54 -3.56
C ARG A 559 -5.21 -10.39 -3.30
N THR A 560 -4.85 -9.19 -3.71
CA THR A 560 -5.66 -7.99 -3.53
C THR A 560 -6.66 -7.90 -4.67
N GLN A 561 -7.90 -7.53 -4.38
CA GLN A 561 -8.89 -7.28 -5.43
C GLN A 561 -8.37 -6.19 -6.38
N SER A 562 -8.46 -6.40 -7.69
CA SER A 562 -7.87 -5.48 -8.67
C SER A 562 -8.41 -4.05 -8.58
N ASN A 563 -9.68 -3.88 -8.19
CA ASN A 563 -10.28 -2.56 -7.95
C ASN A 563 -9.79 -1.87 -6.67
N ASN A 564 -9.12 -2.61 -5.78
CA ASN A 564 -8.63 -2.13 -4.50
C ASN A 564 -7.11 -1.95 -4.45
N LEU A 565 -6.37 -2.53 -5.39
CA LEU A 565 -4.91 -2.48 -5.42
C LEU A 565 -4.37 -1.05 -5.36
N GLY A 566 -4.98 -0.11 -6.09
CA GLY A 566 -4.62 1.31 -6.03
C GLY A 566 -4.67 1.90 -4.61
N MET A 567 -5.63 1.48 -3.79
CA MET A 567 -5.71 1.95 -2.40
C MET A 567 -4.76 1.19 -1.48
N VAL A 568 -4.66 -0.13 -1.62
CA VAL A 568 -3.87 -1.01 -0.76
C VAL A 568 -2.37 -0.79 -0.94
N ALA A 569 -1.90 -0.67 -2.19
CA ALA A 569 -0.47 -0.50 -2.51
C ALA A 569 -0.03 0.97 -2.54
N TYR A 570 -0.88 1.91 -2.98
CA TYR A 570 -0.45 3.31 -3.20
C TYR A 570 -0.98 4.24 -2.10
N TYR A 571 -2.29 4.48 -2.07
CA TYR A 571 -2.83 5.59 -1.30
C TYR A 571 -2.83 5.36 0.22
N LYS A 572 -3.36 4.24 0.73
CA LYS A 572 -3.38 3.96 2.17
C LYS A 572 -1.99 4.00 2.81
N PRO A 573 -0.95 3.32 2.28
CA PRO A 573 0.39 3.43 2.84
C PRO A 573 0.94 4.86 2.76
N ALA A 574 0.74 5.57 1.64
CA ALA A 574 1.20 6.96 1.51
C ALA A 574 0.52 7.91 2.50
N LEU A 575 -0.79 7.76 2.73
CA LEU A 575 -1.52 8.48 3.77
C LEU A 575 -0.95 8.19 5.17
N GLY A 576 -0.53 6.95 5.42
CA GLY A 576 0.16 6.59 6.66
C GLY A 576 1.47 7.34 6.84
N MET A 577 2.26 7.42 5.77
CA MET A 577 3.52 8.17 5.76
C MET A 577 3.30 9.68 5.93
N ILE A 578 2.24 10.25 5.33
CA ILE A 578 1.81 11.64 5.55
C ILE A 578 1.44 11.85 7.02
N MET A 579 0.62 10.98 7.63
CA MET A 579 0.27 11.12 9.05
C MET A 579 1.48 11.01 9.97
N LEU A 580 2.42 10.10 9.66
CA LEU A 580 3.67 10.00 10.42
C LEU A 580 4.48 11.29 10.37
N ARG A 581 4.69 11.85 9.17
CA ARG A 581 5.51 13.05 8.99
C ARG A 581 4.82 14.31 9.50
N GLU A 582 3.54 14.48 9.16
CA GLU A 582 2.83 15.75 9.36
C GLU A 582 2.12 15.85 10.72
N TYR A 583 1.87 14.72 11.40
CA TYR A 583 1.04 14.70 12.62
C TYR A 583 1.69 13.98 13.81
N ILE A 584 2.37 12.85 13.60
CA ILE A 584 2.89 12.01 14.70
C ILE A 584 4.32 12.39 15.09
N LEU A 585 5.27 12.35 14.14
CA LEU A 585 6.70 12.55 14.40
C LEU A 585 7.15 13.99 14.14
N GLY A 586 6.50 14.67 13.19
CA GLY A 586 6.97 15.94 12.64
C GLY A 586 8.06 15.75 11.58
N PRO A 587 8.24 16.73 10.66
CA PRO A 587 9.20 16.64 9.55
C PRO A 587 10.64 16.33 9.96
N GLU A 588 11.16 16.96 11.00
CA GLU A 588 12.56 16.80 11.42
C GLU A 588 12.89 15.35 11.81
N ARG A 589 12.07 14.75 12.68
CA ARG A 589 12.27 13.36 13.16
C ARG A 589 12.02 12.36 12.04
N PHE A 590 10.95 12.57 11.27
CA PHE A 590 10.59 11.67 10.16
C PHE A 590 11.64 11.71 9.05
N ASP A 591 12.00 12.89 8.52
CA ASP A 591 12.91 13.02 7.38
C ASP A 591 14.30 12.47 7.73
N LYS A 592 14.77 12.72 8.96
CA LYS A 592 16.01 12.13 9.47
C LYS A 592 15.95 10.61 9.51
N ALA A 593 14.86 10.03 9.99
CA ALA A 593 14.67 8.58 10.06
C ALA A 593 14.55 7.95 8.67
N PHE A 594 13.75 8.54 7.78
CA PHE A 594 13.52 8.03 6.43
C PHE A 594 14.76 8.13 5.55
N ARG A 595 15.46 9.27 5.52
CA ARG A 595 16.77 9.39 4.83
C ARG A 595 17.80 8.40 5.37
N SER A 596 17.81 8.17 6.69
CA SER A 596 18.70 7.18 7.33
C SER A 596 18.35 5.75 6.91
N TYR A 597 17.07 5.42 6.79
CA TYR A 597 16.59 4.13 6.31
C TYR A 597 17.04 3.89 4.86
N ILE A 598 16.77 4.84 3.96
CA ILE A 598 17.17 4.78 2.55
C ILE A 598 18.68 4.56 2.44
N LYS A 599 19.47 5.39 3.14
CA LYS A 599 20.94 5.26 3.14
C LYS A 599 21.43 3.91 3.66
N THR A 600 20.79 3.36 4.68
CA THR A 600 21.17 2.08 5.29
C THR A 600 20.90 0.91 4.35
N TRP A 601 19.73 0.92 3.71
CA TRP A 601 19.23 -0.15 2.86
C TRP A 601 19.48 0.05 1.36
N ALA A 602 20.15 1.13 0.96
CA ALA A 602 20.63 1.31 -0.39
C ALA A 602 21.43 0.07 -0.84
N TYR A 603 21.01 -0.46 -1.99
CA TYR A 603 21.48 -1.66 -2.69
C TYR A 603 21.38 -2.96 -1.89
N LYS A 604 20.35 -3.06 -1.03
CA LYS A 604 20.05 -4.20 -0.17
C LYS A 604 18.55 -4.49 -0.17
N HIS A 605 18.14 -5.56 0.51
CA HIS A 605 16.74 -6.01 0.54
C HIS A 605 16.09 -5.93 1.94
N PRO A 606 15.52 -4.77 2.33
CA PRO A 606 14.81 -4.63 3.60
C PRO A 606 13.46 -5.37 3.60
N GLN A 607 13.09 -5.89 4.77
CA GLN A 607 11.73 -6.36 5.06
C GLN A 607 10.90 -5.25 5.73
N PRO A 608 9.55 -5.35 5.78
CA PRO A 608 8.71 -4.43 6.54
C PRO A 608 9.20 -4.14 7.97
N THR A 609 9.64 -5.19 8.67
CA THR A 609 10.15 -5.07 10.05
C THR A 609 11.44 -4.28 10.14
N ASP A 610 12.30 -4.33 9.11
CA ASP A 610 13.53 -3.52 9.08
C ASP A 610 13.18 -2.03 8.98
N PHE A 611 12.20 -1.69 8.14
CA PHE A 611 11.68 -0.33 8.03
C PHE A 611 11.08 0.16 9.36
N PHE A 612 10.16 -0.60 9.97
CA PHE A 612 9.53 -0.20 11.23
C PHE A 612 10.56 -0.01 12.34
N ASN A 613 11.44 -0.99 12.54
CA ASN A 613 12.49 -0.91 13.56
C ASN A 613 13.43 0.29 13.31
N HIS A 614 13.80 0.57 12.05
CA HIS A 614 14.69 1.67 11.74
C HIS A 614 14.03 3.03 11.98
N MET A 615 12.77 3.19 11.57
CA MET A 615 12.00 4.40 11.80
C MET A 615 11.87 4.71 13.29
N GLU A 616 11.51 3.72 14.11
CA GLU A 616 11.40 3.88 15.56
C GLU A 616 12.73 4.20 16.23
N ASN A 617 13.81 3.47 15.90
CA ASN A 617 15.12 3.67 16.54
C ASN A 617 15.73 5.04 16.20
N VAL A 618 15.53 5.54 14.98
CA VAL A 618 16.09 6.85 14.59
C VAL A 618 15.20 8.01 15.03
N SER A 619 13.88 7.85 15.00
CA SER A 619 12.95 8.88 15.47
C SER A 619 12.85 8.94 16.99
N GLY A 620 13.16 7.84 17.70
CA GLY A 620 13.01 7.69 19.14
C GLY A 620 11.56 7.58 19.60
N GLU A 621 10.68 6.99 18.78
CA GLU A 621 9.25 6.83 19.06
C GLU A 621 8.84 5.36 19.00
N ASN A 622 7.93 4.92 19.89
CA ASN A 622 7.29 3.61 19.74
C ASN A 622 6.03 3.74 18.88
N LEU A 623 6.02 3.07 17.74
CA LEU A 623 4.99 3.17 16.71
C LEU A 623 4.26 1.84 16.46
N ASP A 624 4.39 0.85 17.35
CA ASP A 624 3.74 -0.47 17.23
C ASP A 624 2.24 -0.38 16.93
N TRP A 625 1.55 0.47 17.69
CA TRP A 625 0.12 0.70 17.56
C TRP A 625 -0.24 1.21 16.15
N PHE A 626 0.63 2.03 15.56
CA PHE A 626 0.47 2.59 14.23
C PHE A 626 0.75 1.54 13.15
N TRP A 627 1.86 0.80 13.25
CA TRP A 627 2.20 -0.25 12.27
C TRP A 627 1.15 -1.35 12.23
N LYS A 628 0.76 -1.84 13.41
CA LYS A 628 -0.25 -2.88 13.58
C LYS A 628 -1.60 -2.43 13.06
N GLY A 629 -2.05 -1.26 13.49
CA GLY A 629 -3.36 -0.73 13.14
C GLY A 629 -3.46 -0.32 11.67
N TRP A 630 -2.49 0.43 11.17
CA TRP A 630 -2.55 1.01 9.83
C TRP A 630 -2.16 0.04 8.72
N PHE A 631 -1.03 -0.66 8.85
CA PHE A 631 -0.49 -1.48 7.75
C PHE A 631 -1.00 -2.94 7.78
N TYR A 632 -1.14 -3.53 8.97
CA TYR A 632 -1.50 -4.94 9.14
C TYR A 632 -2.96 -5.18 9.54
N SER A 633 -3.76 -4.11 9.64
CA SER A 633 -5.18 -4.20 9.93
C SER A 633 -6.00 -3.18 9.13
N ASN A 634 -7.30 -3.16 9.39
CA ASN A 634 -8.26 -2.21 8.84
C ASN A 634 -8.78 -1.21 9.88
N ALA A 635 -8.08 -1.04 11.01
CA ALA A 635 -8.46 -0.14 12.11
C ALA A 635 -8.71 1.30 11.62
N ASN A 636 -9.77 1.92 12.14
CA ASN A 636 -10.16 3.29 11.82
C ASN A 636 -9.82 4.26 12.95
N ILE A 637 -9.66 5.53 12.58
CA ILE A 637 -9.50 6.66 13.51
C ILE A 637 -10.88 7.32 13.67
N ASP A 638 -11.37 7.43 14.91
CA ASP A 638 -12.58 8.22 15.27
C ASP A 638 -12.34 8.82 16.65
N LEU A 639 -11.88 10.07 16.69
CA LEU A 639 -11.64 10.84 17.90
C LEU A 639 -12.80 11.82 18.12
N ALA A 640 -13.21 12.03 19.36
CA ALA A 640 -14.34 12.89 19.67
C ALA A 640 -14.04 13.87 20.81
N ILE A 641 -14.59 15.08 20.71
CA ILE A 641 -14.76 15.99 21.85
C ILE A 641 -16.16 15.76 22.45
N ASN A 642 -16.20 15.16 23.64
CA ASN A 642 -17.43 14.97 24.40
C ASN A 642 -17.94 16.26 25.04
N GLY A 643 -17.04 17.22 25.30
CA GLY A 643 -17.40 18.54 25.78
C GLY A 643 -16.24 19.28 26.43
N VAL A 644 -16.41 20.59 26.60
CA VAL A 644 -15.47 21.46 27.31
C VAL A 644 -16.19 22.08 28.51
N TYR A 645 -15.70 21.77 29.70
CA TYR A 645 -16.37 22.09 30.96
C TYR A 645 -15.51 23.04 31.81
N PRO A 646 -16.06 24.13 32.37
CA PRO A 646 -15.33 24.96 33.33
C PRO A 646 -14.90 24.13 34.55
N TYR A 647 -13.67 24.35 35.01
CA TYR A 647 -13.08 23.70 36.19
C TYR A 647 -12.21 24.69 36.96
N GLY A 648 -12.80 25.39 37.93
CA GLY A 648 -12.14 26.53 38.59
C GLY A 648 -11.91 27.66 37.59
N SER A 649 -10.67 28.16 37.50
CA SER A 649 -10.24 29.11 36.47
C SER A 649 -9.79 28.44 35.17
N ASN A 650 -9.88 27.11 35.06
CA ASN A 650 -9.41 26.32 33.93
C ASN A 650 -10.58 25.63 33.23
N TYR A 651 -10.28 24.78 32.25
CA TYR A 651 -11.26 23.95 31.56
C TYR A 651 -10.84 22.47 31.57
N VAL A 652 -11.82 21.58 31.55
CA VAL A 652 -11.63 20.15 31.26
C VAL A 652 -12.18 19.89 29.87
N VAL A 653 -11.29 19.51 28.95
CA VAL A 653 -11.65 19.00 27.63
C VAL A 653 -11.82 17.49 27.75
N SER A 654 -13.07 17.02 27.61
CA SER A 654 -13.39 15.59 27.66
C SER A 654 -13.33 15.01 26.26
N LEU A 655 -12.50 13.98 26.09
CA LEU A 655 -12.19 13.33 24.83
C LEU A 655 -12.58 11.85 24.87
N SER A 656 -12.92 11.29 23.72
CA SER A 656 -13.01 9.84 23.53
C SER A 656 -12.40 9.39 22.20
N ASN A 657 -12.05 8.11 22.16
CA ASN A 657 -11.70 7.39 20.95
C ASN A 657 -12.78 6.33 20.71
N HIS A 658 -13.50 6.41 19.59
CA HIS A 658 -14.49 5.43 19.17
C HIS A 658 -13.96 4.47 18.10
N GLY A 659 -12.78 4.77 17.52
CA GLY A 659 -12.11 3.95 16.52
C GLY A 659 -11.19 2.89 17.12
N GLU A 660 -10.70 1.99 16.28
CA GLU A 660 -9.78 0.92 16.69
C GLU A 660 -8.31 1.35 16.65
N LEU A 661 -7.97 2.42 15.91
CA LEU A 661 -6.62 2.98 15.82
C LEU A 661 -6.46 4.15 16.80
N PRO A 662 -5.77 3.98 17.95
CA PRO A 662 -5.47 5.10 18.82
C PRO A 662 -4.55 6.11 18.12
N MET A 663 -4.72 7.40 18.42
CA MET A 663 -3.93 8.48 17.83
C MET A 663 -3.58 9.54 18.89
N PRO A 664 -2.44 10.24 18.77
CA PRO A 664 -2.25 11.48 19.51
C PRO A 664 -3.32 12.52 19.10
N VAL A 665 -3.62 13.47 19.98
CA VAL A 665 -4.73 14.43 19.76
C VAL A 665 -4.19 15.84 19.68
N LEU A 666 -4.16 16.41 18.48
CA LEU A 666 -3.89 17.81 18.25
C LEU A 666 -5.16 18.62 18.47
N LEU A 667 -5.18 19.43 19.52
CA LEU A 667 -6.25 20.37 19.82
C LEU A 667 -5.87 21.77 19.33
N GLU A 668 -6.79 22.45 18.64
CA GLU A 668 -6.76 23.90 18.46
C GLU A 668 -7.82 24.54 19.36
N ILE A 669 -7.37 25.36 20.31
CA ILE A 669 -8.19 26.09 21.26
C ILE A 669 -8.34 27.51 20.72
N THR A 670 -9.57 27.98 20.55
CA THR A 670 -9.86 29.38 20.20
C THR A 670 -10.42 30.11 21.42
N TYR A 671 -9.86 31.28 21.72
CA TYR A 671 -10.28 32.14 22.83
C TYR A 671 -11.24 33.24 22.37
N GLU A 672 -11.93 33.87 23.31
CA GLU A 672 -12.93 34.91 23.03
C GLU A 672 -12.37 36.15 22.30
N ASP A 673 -11.07 36.41 22.42
CA ASP A 673 -10.37 37.50 21.71
C ASP A 673 -9.87 37.11 20.31
N GLY A 674 -10.12 35.86 19.89
CA GLY A 674 -9.72 35.32 18.60
C GLY A 674 -8.32 34.71 18.57
N GLU A 675 -7.55 34.77 19.67
CA GLU A 675 -6.27 34.07 19.76
C GLU A 675 -6.49 32.54 19.70
N LYS A 676 -5.51 31.84 19.12
CA LYS A 676 -5.51 30.39 18.99
C LYS A 676 -4.26 29.77 19.63
N GLU A 677 -4.45 28.72 20.42
CA GLU A 677 -3.38 27.87 20.95
C GLU A 677 -3.53 26.46 20.36
N ARG A 678 -2.42 25.84 19.98
CA ARG A 678 -2.38 24.42 19.59
C ARG A 678 -1.70 23.58 20.66
N LYS A 679 -2.28 22.44 20.99
CA LYS A 679 -1.77 21.52 22.00
C LYS A 679 -1.87 20.07 21.55
N MET A 680 -0.72 19.40 21.47
CA MET A 680 -0.65 17.97 21.17
C MET A 680 -0.74 17.17 22.47
N LEU A 681 -1.71 16.27 22.55
CA LEU A 681 -1.79 15.25 23.59
C LEU A 681 -1.17 13.94 23.08
N PRO A 682 -0.37 13.26 23.90
CA PRO A 682 0.33 12.05 23.48
C PRO A 682 -0.65 10.87 23.34
N VAL A 683 -0.29 9.84 22.56
CA VAL A 683 -1.18 8.68 22.31
C VAL A 683 -1.45 7.86 23.59
N GLU A 684 -0.56 7.98 24.57
CA GLU A 684 -0.60 7.31 25.87
C GLU A 684 -1.80 7.72 26.74
N ILE A 685 -2.50 8.81 26.39
CA ILE A 685 -3.78 9.13 27.03
C ILE A 685 -4.81 7.99 26.90
N TRP A 686 -4.62 7.09 25.93
CA TRP A 686 -5.49 5.95 25.66
C TRP A 686 -5.08 4.64 26.37
N PHE A 687 -3.97 4.62 27.11
CA PHE A 687 -3.47 3.40 27.77
C PHE A 687 -4.44 2.79 28.78
N LYS A 688 -5.28 3.59 29.41
CA LYS A 688 -6.20 3.15 30.47
C LYS A 688 -7.65 3.05 30.03
N GLY A 689 -7.93 3.32 28.76
CA GLY A 689 -9.29 3.36 28.23
C GLY A 689 -9.41 4.30 27.04
N ASN A 690 -10.60 4.33 26.47
CA ASN A 690 -10.93 5.12 25.29
C ASN A 690 -11.53 6.50 25.64
N GLN A 691 -11.32 6.97 26.86
CA GLN A 691 -11.78 8.28 27.33
C GLN A 691 -10.63 8.97 28.06
N TRP A 692 -10.50 10.28 27.83
CA TRP A 692 -9.50 11.09 28.50
C TRP A 692 -10.05 12.47 28.85
N ASN A 693 -9.74 12.94 30.06
CA ASN A 693 -10.08 14.29 30.50
C ASN A 693 -8.81 15.13 30.58
N HIS A 694 -8.62 16.04 29.64
CA HIS A 694 -7.47 16.93 29.61
C HIS A 694 -7.76 18.22 30.39
N LEU A 695 -6.94 18.51 31.41
CA LEU A 695 -6.95 19.82 32.07
C LEU A 695 -6.27 20.86 31.17
N LEU A 696 -7.08 21.71 30.57
CA LEU A 696 -6.65 22.88 29.81
C LEU A 696 -6.51 24.07 30.77
N ARG A 697 -5.27 24.49 31.01
CA ARG A 697 -4.99 25.73 31.74
C ARG A 697 -5.17 26.90 30.78
N ALA A 698 -6.08 27.80 31.10
CA ALA A 698 -6.41 28.92 30.24
C ALA A 698 -6.72 30.15 31.09
N ASP A 699 -6.11 31.28 30.74
CA ASP A 699 -6.31 32.55 31.44
C ASP A 699 -7.43 33.38 30.77
N LYS A 700 -7.94 32.87 29.65
CA LYS A 700 -8.95 33.47 28.78
C LYS A 700 -10.12 32.52 28.61
N LYS A 701 -11.28 33.08 28.29
CA LYS A 701 -12.47 32.28 28.01
C LYS A 701 -12.29 31.48 26.73
N VAL A 702 -12.46 30.16 26.82
CA VAL A 702 -12.44 29.25 25.66
C VAL A 702 -13.81 29.30 24.96
N VAL A 703 -13.82 29.53 23.64
CA VAL A 703 -15.05 29.61 22.83
C VAL A 703 -15.15 28.49 21.80
N ALA A 704 -14.03 27.89 21.39
CA ALA A 704 -14.04 26.70 20.56
C ALA A 704 -12.83 25.80 20.84
N VAL A 705 -13.02 24.50 20.65
CA VAL A 705 -11.94 23.50 20.59
C VAL A 705 -12.18 22.61 19.38
N GLU A 706 -11.14 22.35 18.60
CA GLU A 706 -11.19 21.49 17.42
C GLU A 706 -10.04 20.46 17.44
N ILE A 707 -10.36 19.20 17.17
CA ILE A 707 -9.38 18.14 16.89
C ILE A 707 -8.92 18.26 15.44
N ASP A 708 -7.60 18.13 15.24
CA ASP A 708 -6.98 18.06 13.91
C ASP A 708 -7.49 19.19 12.98
N PRO A 709 -7.18 20.46 13.30
CA PRO A 709 -7.65 21.62 12.54
C PRO A 709 -7.19 21.58 11.07
N ASP A 710 -6.02 20.97 10.81
CA ASP A 710 -5.40 20.87 9.49
C ASP A 710 -5.90 19.67 8.67
N LYS A 711 -6.78 18.83 9.25
CA LYS A 711 -7.43 17.68 8.58
C LYS A 711 -6.43 16.66 8.06
N VAL A 712 -5.35 16.44 8.81
CA VAL A 712 -4.26 15.53 8.44
C VAL A 712 -4.61 14.08 8.74
N ILE A 713 -5.30 13.80 9.85
CA ILE A 713 -5.68 12.41 10.18
C ILE A 713 -6.95 12.01 9.43
N THR A 714 -7.07 10.71 9.12
CA THR A 714 -8.25 10.14 8.46
C THR A 714 -9.37 9.86 9.45
N ASP A 715 -9.76 10.85 10.24
CA ASP A 715 -10.88 10.73 11.17
C ASP A 715 -12.17 10.46 10.38
N ILE A 716 -12.79 9.30 10.63
CA ILE A 716 -13.97 8.85 9.88
C ILE A 716 -15.24 9.59 10.30
N ASN A 717 -15.22 10.36 11.39
CA ASN A 717 -16.38 11.07 11.92
C ASN A 717 -16.09 12.52 12.29
N SER A 718 -15.80 13.36 11.30
CA SER A 718 -15.55 14.80 11.54
C SER A 718 -16.65 15.60 12.28
N GLY A 719 -17.85 15.04 12.48
CA GLY A 719 -18.97 15.71 13.16
C GLY A 719 -18.79 15.83 14.68
N ASN A 720 -17.88 15.06 15.28
CA ASN A 720 -17.58 15.07 16.71
C ASN A 720 -16.19 15.69 17.04
N ASP A 721 -15.48 16.22 16.03
CA ASP A 721 -14.16 16.85 16.18
C ASP A 721 -14.21 18.22 16.89
N LYS A 722 -15.38 18.85 16.99
CA LYS A 722 -15.52 20.26 17.37
C LYS A 722 -16.44 20.45 18.57
N TRP A 723 -16.05 21.41 19.42
CA TRP A 723 -16.89 21.97 20.47
C TRP A 723 -16.97 23.50 20.35
N PRO A 724 -18.17 24.12 20.47
CA PRO A 724 -19.47 23.46 20.50
C PRO A 724 -19.75 22.76 19.16
N SER A 725 -20.33 21.56 19.20
CA SER A 725 -20.67 20.83 17.97
C SER A 725 -21.88 21.48 17.30
N ASP A 726 -21.82 21.60 15.97
CA ASP A 726 -22.92 22.14 15.16
C ASP A 726 -24.19 21.29 15.22
N LEU A 727 -24.09 20.01 15.64
CA LEU A 727 -25.24 19.13 15.87
C LEU A 727 -26.13 19.57 17.05
N TYR A 728 -25.63 20.45 17.93
CA TYR A 728 -26.35 20.98 19.08
C TYR A 728 -26.67 22.48 18.97
N LYS A 729 -26.46 23.09 17.80
CA LYS A 729 -27.01 24.41 17.44
C LYS A 729 -28.39 24.23 16.81
#